data_AF-A0A1V5HLU2-F1
#
_entry.id   AF-A0A1V5HLU2-F1
#
_cell.length_a   1.000
_cell.length_b   1.000
_cell.length_c   1.000
_cell.angle_alpha   90.00
_cell.angle_beta   90.00
_cell.angle_gamma   90.00
#
_symmetry.space_group_name_H-M   'P 1'
#
loop_
_entity.id
_entity.type
_entity.pdbx_description
1 polymer ?
#
loop_
_entity_poly.entity_id
_entity_poly.type
_entity_poly.pdbx_seq_one_letter_code
_entity_poly.pdbx_strand_id
1 'polypeptide(L)'
;MKKLKFVLFIFVLLTSFLLIGDFFKTQISAVEMSDKSFTVNVTTILEDGNSVSSTIPNQAFGKKDLTIDLTTPIGQGYQFVFYIVNGKVYRNQNQEFMVTSNLEVVAVLKPTGQNVAVFVDANGALVGFDYVVGTGVPTAPSTASLSKPGYAIDGDQPWSIPVAAISSDTIYVANYVKQSADEVTISVTNGTGGGTFSYNSVVTVTTTDEGFGYWKDDKNQIVSYQRDYSFTAIKNRSLTAVAAAEAAVPVVSLVDASGIRTGHNSYLGQYELPDGYQLLEAGFLFSDVYVTNLTLDTPNVQIVQSTVVFSQTNEFLRSATASNTRLVRAYATVQQGENPSVTYYSGIQTPATNSGLMIWEVYGAGGNTGAYYDRDYVVLYNGASSAINLTGYTIQYASSDKLNYNVKCELEGTIAAGSYFVVAESTKGSNGTHLPNYVNQYSTLGFGANNGKIALTNDNVAIIQESLLTNVVDLVGYGSTANFEPNPTGALSVTTSAKRNSTTDTNNNSVDFTVGALDESSLGYLPAGTFYTISFNSNGGSAVESITYVPVGSTITLPINPTKTGYAFAGWYTDEGLSTAFDASTPITSDLTLYAKWTPLPQYTVSFDLNGGNSSAIPSQTVYQGEKLTEPTPAPTHETKIFVGWFTQAEGGTQWNFSTDTVSQTATLFAQWSDTAPTPTATIDTAGKYTNGIGDGLIPAERLSITKNNEKTVNVYFYKKSSTTDTIFNNSAWEIRLYKDKLSNKDGGELKIEVVGCLITKITVNTTTTYSYTINGGDDINVKNKVVTFPSGVADVTIKNTATNTVQISDIVIEYVENP
;
A
#
# COMPACT_ATOMS: atom_id res chain seq x y z
N MET A 1 -35.42 -44.08 -27.43
CA MET A 1 -34.76 -42.80 -27.83
C MET A 1 -35.57 -41.54 -27.53
N LYS A 2 -36.91 -41.52 -27.62
CA LYS A 2 -37.71 -40.31 -27.26
C LYS A 2 -37.74 -39.99 -25.74
N LYS A 3 -37.74 -40.99 -24.86
CA LYS A 3 -37.64 -40.77 -23.39
C LYS A 3 -36.24 -40.29 -22.93
N LEU A 4 -35.18 -40.69 -23.63
CA LEU A 4 -33.81 -40.27 -23.31
C LEU A 4 -33.54 -38.82 -23.75
N LYS A 5 -34.18 -38.34 -24.83
CA LYS A 5 -34.14 -36.92 -25.22
C LYS A 5 -34.95 -36.00 -24.31
N PHE A 6 -36.02 -36.50 -23.68
CA PHE A 6 -36.83 -35.71 -22.73
C PHE A 6 -36.12 -35.54 -21.37
N VAL A 7 -35.43 -36.59 -20.90
CA VAL A 7 -34.61 -36.51 -19.68
C VAL A 7 -33.34 -35.67 -19.88
N LEU A 8 -32.72 -35.72 -21.06
CA LEU A 8 -31.55 -34.89 -21.38
C LEU A 8 -31.92 -33.40 -21.59
N PHE A 9 -33.12 -33.09 -22.09
CA PHE A 9 -33.60 -31.71 -22.22
C PHE A 9 -33.96 -31.08 -20.85
N ILE A 10 -34.47 -31.87 -19.91
CA ILE A 10 -34.70 -31.44 -18.52
C ILE A 10 -33.38 -31.29 -17.76
N PHE A 11 -32.38 -32.15 -18.01
CA PHE A 11 -31.05 -32.01 -17.39
C PHE A 11 -30.26 -30.82 -17.94
N VAL A 12 -30.40 -30.49 -19.22
CA VAL A 12 -29.80 -29.29 -19.82
C VAL A 12 -30.55 -28.02 -19.43
N LEU A 13 -31.87 -28.05 -19.19
CA LEU A 13 -32.58 -26.90 -18.58
C LEU A 13 -32.22 -26.70 -17.09
N LEU A 14 -32.03 -27.77 -16.32
CA LEU A 14 -31.65 -27.67 -14.90
C LEU A 14 -30.22 -27.17 -14.72
N THR A 15 -29.28 -27.55 -15.59
CA THR A 15 -27.90 -27.02 -15.53
C THR A 15 -27.74 -25.65 -16.18
N SER A 16 -28.64 -25.25 -17.09
CA SER A 16 -28.65 -23.90 -17.67
C SER A 16 -29.28 -22.84 -16.75
N PHE A 17 -30.12 -23.25 -15.79
CA PHE A 17 -30.60 -22.36 -14.72
C PHE A 17 -29.59 -22.21 -13.55
N LEU A 18 -28.62 -23.11 -13.44
CA LEU A 18 -27.57 -23.08 -12.41
C LEU A 18 -26.33 -22.28 -12.82
N LEU A 19 -26.23 -21.81 -14.07
CA LEU A 19 -25.03 -21.11 -14.59
C LEU A 19 -25.28 -19.70 -15.14
N ILE A 20 -26.51 -19.19 -15.06
CA ILE A 20 -26.86 -17.81 -15.48
C ILE A 20 -27.34 -16.95 -14.28
N GLY A 21 -27.46 -17.52 -13.08
CA GLY A 21 -27.93 -16.82 -11.88
C GLY A 21 -26.85 -16.28 -10.92
N ASP A 22 -25.57 -16.64 -11.10
CA ASP A 22 -24.52 -16.30 -10.11
C ASP A 22 -23.81 -14.94 -10.37
N PHE A 23 -24.18 -14.21 -11.43
CA PHE A 23 -23.61 -12.87 -11.69
C PHE A 23 -24.32 -11.71 -10.97
N PHE A 24 -25.38 -11.97 -10.19
CA PHE A 24 -26.11 -10.95 -9.43
C PHE A 24 -26.29 -11.25 -7.93
N LYS A 25 -25.53 -12.21 -7.37
CA LYS A 25 -25.47 -12.38 -5.91
C LYS A 25 -24.46 -11.41 -5.29
N THR A 26 -24.78 -10.11 -5.29
CA THR A 26 -24.31 -9.23 -4.20
C THR A 26 -25.25 -9.38 -3.00
N GLN A 27 -25.50 -10.62 -2.57
CA GLN A 27 -26.02 -10.91 -1.23
C GLN A 27 -24.80 -11.06 -0.33
N ILE A 28 -24.56 -9.93 0.31
CA ILE A 28 -23.56 -9.62 1.31
C ILE A 28 -23.36 -10.76 2.34
N SER A 29 -22.09 -11.11 2.54
CA SER A 29 -21.59 -12.14 3.45
C SER A 29 -22.23 -12.06 4.84
N ALA A 30 -23.08 -13.03 5.15
CA ALA A 30 -23.40 -13.38 6.52
C ALA A 30 -22.13 -13.94 7.18
N VAL A 31 -21.71 -13.36 8.31
CA VAL A 31 -20.59 -13.88 9.11
C VAL A 31 -21.11 -14.32 10.46
N GLU A 32 -20.81 -15.55 10.85
CA GLU A 32 -21.13 -16.10 12.16
C GLU A 32 -20.21 -15.47 13.23
N MET A 33 -20.80 -15.00 14.34
CA MET A 33 -20.06 -14.27 15.40
C MET A 33 -19.71 -15.11 16.63
N SER A 34 -20.04 -16.40 16.64
CA SER A 34 -19.97 -17.29 17.81
C SER A 34 -18.56 -17.46 18.42
N ASP A 35 -17.50 -17.33 17.62
CA ASP A 35 -16.11 -17.56 18.07
C ASP A 35 -15.32 -16.27 18.36
N LYS A 36 -15.95 -15.09 18.30
CA LYS A 36 -15.24 -13.80 18.48
C LYS A 36 -15.14 -13.39 19.93
N SER A 37 -14.05 -12.70 20.27
CA SER A 37 -13.86 -12.04 21.56
C SER A 37 -13.49 -10.58 21.40
N PHE A 38 -13.97 -9.75 22.33
CA PHE A 38 -13.88 -8.30 22.31
C PHE A 38 -13.28 -7.77 23.60
N THR A 39 -12.81 -6.52 23.51
CA THR A 39 -12.29 -5.78 24.65
C THR A 39 -13.34 -4.78 25.12
N VAL A 40 -13.63 -4.76 26.42
CA VAL A 40 -14.56 -3.78 27.00
C VAL A 40 -13.76 -2.74 27.76
N ASN A 41 -13.84 -1.48 27.30
CA ASN A 41 -13.22 -0.35 27.98
C ASN A 41 -14.25 0.31 28.89
N VAL A 42 -13.92 0.42 30.17
CA VAL A 42 -14.76 1.03 31.20
C VAL A 42 -14.10 2.32 31.64
N THR A 43 -14.77 3.44 31.45
CA THR A 43 -14.36 4.76 31.96
C THR A 43 -15.21 5.10 33.17
N THR A 44 -14.59 5.24 34.34
CA THR A 44 -15.26 5.66 35.58
C THR A 44 -15.02 7.14 35.79
N ILE A 45 -16.09 7.94 35.84
CA ILE A 45 -16.04 9.40 35.99
C ILE A 45 -16.26 9.80 37.45
N LEU A 46 -15.43 10.73 37.95
CA LEU A 46 -15.40 11.24 39.33
C LEU A 46 -15.56 12.78 39.39
N GLU A 47 -15.62 13.35 40.61
CA GLU A 47 -16.09 14.72 40.93
C GLU A 47 -15.26 15.89 40.35
N ASP A 48 -14.00 15.65 40.02
CA ASP A 48 -13.00 16.64 39.60
C ASP A 48 -12.68 16.58 38.10
N GLY A 49 -13.50 15.86 37.33
CA GLY A 49 -13.24 15.59 35.93
C GLY A 49 -12.21 14.47 35.71
N ASN A 50 -11.67 13.87 36.79
CA ASN A 50 -10.81 12.71 36.66
C ASN A 50 -11.62 11.49 36.21
N SER A 51 -11.02 10.73 35.31
CA SER A 51 -11.56 9.47 34.83
C SER A 51 -10.57 8.35 35.07
N VAL A 52 -11.02 7.26 35.67
CA VAL A 52 -10.24 6.02 35.78
C VAL A 52 -10.72 5.08 34.68
N SER A 53 -9.81 4.72 33.76
CA SER A 53 -10.10 3.74 32.72
C SER A 53 -9.62 2.36 33.14
N SER A 54 -10.45 1.34 32.91
CA SER A 54 -10.08 -0.06 33.02
C SER A 54 -10.50 -0.81 31.77
N THR A 55 -9.85 -1.95 31.52
CA THR A 55 -10.10 -2.77 30.35
C THR A 55 -10.38 -4.20 30.77
N ILE A 56 -11.46 -4.77 30.26
CA ILE A 56 -11.84 -6.17 30.45
C ILE A 56 -11.58 -6.89 29.11
N PRO A 57 -10.45 -7.58 28.94
CA PRO A 57 -10.10 -8.22 27.68
C PRO A 57 -10.88 -9.52 27.45
N ASN A 58 -10.82 -10.03 26.21
CA ASN A 58 -11.22 -11.39 25.83
C ASN A 58 -12.67 -11.76 26.19
N GLN A 59 -13.61 -10.84 26.05
CA GLN A 59 -15.02 -11.10 26.30
C GLN A 59 -15.69 -11.71 25.07
N ALA A 60 -16.27 -12.90 25.19
CA ALA A 60 -16.94 -13.55 24.06
C ALA A 60 -18.14 -12.72 23.56
N PHE A 61 -18.34 -12.70 22.23
CA PHE A 61 -19.54 -12.17 21.60
C PHE A 61 -20.80 -12.83 22.19
N GLY A 62 -21.84 -12.04 22.44
CA GLY A 62 -23.11 -12.49 23.00
C GLY A 62 -23.08 -12.84 24.48
N LYS A 63 -21.93 -12.72 25.18
CA LYS A 63 -21.87 -12.90 26.64
C LYS A 63 -22.82 -11.93 27.32
N LYS A 64 -23.80 -12.44 28.07
CA LYS A 64 -24.92 -11.66 28.65
C LYS A 64 -24.66 -11.12 30.06
N ASP A 65 -23.69 -11.70 30.78
CA ASP A 65 -23.48 -11.47 32.22
C ASP A 65 -22.15 -10.74 32.47
N LEU A 66 -21.88 -9.67 31.72
CA LEU A 66 -20.72 -8.83 31.99
C LEU A 66 -21.02 -7.89 33.17
N THR A 67 -20.33 -8.11 34.29
CA THR A 67 -20.37 -7.25 35.48
C THR A 67 -19.13 -6.36 35.54
N ILE A 68 -19.33 -5.08 35.85
CA ILE A 68 -18.25 -4.10 36.02
C ILE A 68 -17.93 -3.96 37.51
N ASP A 69 -16.65 -4.15 37.86
CA ASP A 69 -16.19 -3.97 39.24
C ASP A 69 -16.01 -2.48 39.57
N LEU A 70 -16.94 -1.94 40.36
CA LEU A 70 -16.89 -0.59 40.91
C LEU A 70 -16.54 -0.56 42.41
N THR A 71 -16.10 -1.68 42.99
CA THR A 71 -15.88 -1.80 44.44
C THR A 71 -14.82 -0.83 44.96
N THR A 72 -13.73 -0.64 44.22
CA THR A 72 -12.61 0.21 44.64
C THR A 72 -13.01 1.70 44.71
N PRO A 73 -13.59 2.32 43.66
CA PRO A 73 -14.09 3.69 43.76
C PRO A 73 -15.16 3.88 44.83
N ILE A 74 -16.11 2.95 44.94
CA ILE A 74 -17.19 3.02 45.93
C ILE A 74 -16.64 2.95 47.37
N GLY A 75 -15.63 2.08 47.60
CA GLY A 75 -14.92 1.98 48.87
C GLY A 75 -14.18 3.25 49.30
N GLN A 76 -13.99 4.22 48.39
CA GLN A 76 -13.35 5.52 48.66
C GLN A 76 -14.36 6.65 48.94
N GLY A 77 -15.65 6.34 49.18
CA GLY A 77 -16.66 7.33 49.56
C GLY A 77 -17.54 7.83 48.41
N TYR A 78 -17.46 7.18 47.24
CA TYR A 78 -18.31 7.45 46.08
C TYR A 78 -19.57 6.57 46.06
N GLN A 79 -20.62 7.08 45.44
CA GLN A 79 -21.90 6.43 45.20
C GLN A 79 -22.11 6.27 43.70
N PHE A 80 -22.60 5.10 43.29
CA PHE A 80 -22.99 4.85 41.91
C PHE A 80 -24.23 5.69 41.55
N VAL A 81 -24.24 6.27 40.34
CA VAL A 81 -25.37 7.06 39.83
C VAL A 81 -26.05 6.34 38.67
N PHE A 82 -25.31 6.10 37.58
CA PHE A 82 -25.76 5.32 36.43
C PHE A 82 -24.58 4.90 35.55
N TYR A 83 -24.80 3.90 34.70
CA TYR A 83 -23.97 3.65 33.53
C TYR A 83 -24.54 4.37 32.32
N ILE A 84 -23.66 4.82 31.44
CA ILE A 84 -23.96 5.12 30.03
C ILE A 84 -23.24 4.05 29.22
N VAL A 85 -24.03 3.17 28.59
CA VAL A 85 -23.51 2.12 27.71
C VAL A 85 -24.13 2.32 26.35
N ASN A 86 -23.31 2.64 25.36
CA ASN A 86 -23.77 2.90 23.99
C ASN A 86 -24.98 3.84 23.99
N GLY A 87 -24.84 5.00 24.65
CA GLY A 87 -25.86 6.04 24.73
C GLY A 87 -27.16 5.71 25.48
N LYS A 88 -27.26 4.52 26.08
CA LYS A 88 -28.38 4.14 26.96
C LYS A 88 -27.97 4.26 28.43
N VAL A 89 -28.90 4.78 29.23
CA VAL A 89 -28.69 5.04 30.66
C VAL A 89 -29.23 3.88 31.47
N TYR A 90 -28.37 3.29 32.30
CA TYR A 90 -28.73 2.20 33.21
C TYR A 90 -28.52 2.64 34.66
N ARG A 91 -29.61 2.77 35.41
CA ARG A 91 -29.58 3.21 36.82
C ARG A 91 -29.35 2.07 37.82
N ASN A 92 -29.29 0.83 37.36
CA ASN A 92 -28.96 -0.31 38.20
C ASN A 92 -27.44 -0.52 38.22
N GLN A 93 -26.82 -0.49 39.40
CA GLN A 93 -25.39 -0.76 39.58
C GLN A 93 -25.00 -2.18 39.14
N ASN A 94 -25.91 -3.13 39.33
CA ASN A 94 -25.72 -4.54 38.97
C ASN A 94 -26.25 -4.82 37.56
N GLN A 95 -26.25 -3.82 36.69
CA GLN A 95 -26.63 -4.02 35.29
C GLN A 95 -25.64 -4.98 34.63
N GLU A 96 -26.17 -6.05 34.06
CA GLU A 96 -25.43 -6.95 33.19
C GLU A 96 -25.46 -6.43 31.75
N PHE A 97 -24.33 -6.49 31.06
CA PHE A 97 -24.19 -6.03 29.69
C PHE A 97 -23.95 -7.19 28.74
N MET A 98 -24.54 -7.09 27.55
CA MET A 98 -24.23 -7.99 26.45
C MET A 98 -23.02 -7.49 25.65
N VAL A 99 -22.03 -8.34 25.44
CA VAL A 99 -20.84 -8.02 24.64
C VAL A 99 -21.16 -8.26 23.17
N THR A 100 -21.24 -7.20 22.37
CA THR A 100 -21.57 -7.30 20.93
C THR A 100 -20.46 -6.70 20.04
N SER A 101 -19.61 -5.85 20.62
CA SER A 101 -18.46 -5.23 19.96
C SER A 101 -17.41 -4.85 21.01
N ASN A 102 -16.38 -4.10 20.62
CA ASN A 102 -15.54 -3.41 21.59
C ASN A 102 -16.40 -2.35 22.29
N LEU A 103 -16.83 -2.65 23.51
CA LEU A 103 -17.83 -1.86 24.23
C LEU A 103 -17.15 -0.71 25.00
N GLU A 104 -17.68 0.51 24.85
CA GLU A 104 -17.35 1.63 25.72
C GLU A 104 -18.45 1.80 26.78
N VAL A 105 -18.07 1.57 28.04
CA VAL A 105 -18.96 1.76 29.20
C VAL A 105 -18.47 2.94 30.01
N VAL A 106 -19.35 3.91 30.26
CA VAL A 106 -19.08 5.00 31.18
C VAL A 106 -19.84 4.77 32.48
N ALA A 107 -19.13 4.62 33.60
CA ALA A 107 -19.71 4.56 34.93
C ALA A 107 -19.62 5.95 35.59
N VAL A 108 -20.75 6.56 35.92
CA VAL A 108 -20.79 7.86 36.59
C VAL A 108 -20.99 7.66 38.08
N LEU A 109 -20.03 8.15 38.87
CA LEU A 109 -20.05 8.09 40.32
C LEU A 109 -20.03 9.50 40.92
N LYS A 110 -20.51 9.64 42.15
CA LYS A 110 -20.52 10.92 42.86
C LYS A 110 -20.13 10.76 44.33
N PRO A 111 -19.50 11.75 44.97
CA PRO A 111 -19.32 11.77 46.42
C PRO A 111 -20.65 11.95 47.16
N THR A 112 -20.66 11.58 48.44
CA THR A 112 -21.83 11.77 49.30
C THR A 112 -22.14 13.26 49.47
N GLY A 113 -23.39 13.67 49.16
CA GLY A 113 -23.87 15.05 49.36
C GLY A 113 -23.78 15.97 48.13
N GLN A 114 -23.32 15.46 46.99
CA GLN A 114 -23.35 16.16 45.70
C GLN A 114 -24.42 15.58 44.76
N ASN A 115 -24.81 16.36 43.76
CA ASN A 115 -25.64 15.93 42.63
C ASN A 115 -24.85 16.10 41.34
N VAL A 116 -25.04 15.19 40.39
CA VAL A 116 -24.39 15.28 39.07
C VAL A 116 -25.40 15.63 37.98
N ALA A 117 -25.03 16.58 37.12
CA ALA A 117 -25.67 16.86 35.86
C ALA A 117 -24.86 16.22 34.73
N VAL A 118 -25.48 15.41 33.87
CA VAL A 118 -24.81 14.81 32.71
C VAL A 118 -25.46 15.28 31.43
N PHE A 119 -24.65 15.75 30.50
CA PHE A 119 -25.06 16.29 29.21
C PHE A 119 -24.76 15.26 28.13
N VAL A 120 -25.80 14.86 27.38
CA VAL A 120 -25.68 13.91 26.27
C VAL A 120 -26.26 14.51 24.99
N ASP A 121 -25.75 14.09 23.84
CA ASP A 121 -26.35 14.44 22.56
C ASP A 121 -27.65 13.65 22.32
N ALA A 122 -28.38 13.96 21.25
CA ALA A 122 -29.62 13.23 20.92
C ALA A 122 -29.40 11.78 20.45
N ASN A 123 -28.15 11.35 20.28
CA ASN A 123 -27.75 9.97 20.03
C ASN A 123 -27.23 9.30 21.32
N GLY A 124 -27.31 9.96 22.48
CA GLY A 124 -26.85 9.47 23.76
C GLY A 124 -25.34 9.54 23.98
N ALA A 125 -24.55 10.13 23.08
CA ALA A 125 -23.12 10.33 23.29
C ALA A 125 -22.90 11.33 24.43
N LEU A 126 -21.97 11.00 25.34
CA LEU A 126 -21.59 11.89 26.44
C LEU A 126 -20.93 13.16 25.88
N VAL A 127 -21.47 14.33 26.25
CA VAL A 127 -20.96 15.65 25.87
C VAL A 127 -20.16 16.26 27.02
N GLY A 128 -20.61 16.04 28.25
CA GLY A 128 -19.96 16.53 29.46
C GLY A 128 -20.78 16.25 30.70
N PHE A 129 -20.29 16.67 31.85
CA PHE A 129 -20.97 16.57 33.13
C PHE A 129 -20.52 17.71 34.04
N ASP A 130 -21.31 17.99 35.07
CA ASP A 130 -20.96 18.94 36.12
C ASP A 130 -21.48 18.46 37.47
N TYR A 131 -20.68 18.63 38.52
CA TYR A 131 -21.03 18.24 39.88
C TYR A 131 -21.38 19.47 40.70
N VAL A 132 -22.54 19.45 41.35
CA VAL A 132 -23.03 20.58 42.15
C VAL A 132 -23.32 20.15 43.59
N VAL A 133 -23.01 21.04 44.53
CA VAL A 133 -23.36 20.87 45.95
C VAL A 133 -24.76 21.45 46.19
N GLY A 134 -25.65 20.70 46.85
CA GLY A 134 -26.99 21.17 47.18
C GLY A 134 -27.87 21.41 45.94
N THR A 135 -28.49 22.59 45.84
CA THR A 135 -29.36 23.03 44.72
C THR A 135 -28.63 23.95 43.73
N GLY A 136 -27.36 23.66 43.43
CA GLY A 136 -26.56 24.43 42.49
C GLY A 136 -27.04 24.30 41.04
N VAL A 137 -26.76 25.34 40.23
CA VAL A 137 -27.00 25.33 38.77
C VAL A 137 -25.75 24.77 38.08
N PRO A 138 -25.86 23.69 37.30
CA PRO A 138 -24.72 23.11 36.61
C PRO A 138 -24.30 23.96 35.40
N THR A 139 -23.01 23.93 35.08
CA THR A 139 -22.40 24.59 33.92
C THR A 139 -22.56 23.71 32.69
N ALA A 140 -23.33 24.17 31.71
CA ALA A 140 -23.50 23.46 30.46
C ALA A 140 -22.21 23.46 29.61
N PRO A 141 -21.83 22.33 28.99
CA PRO A 141 -20.68 22.26 28.09
C PRO A 141 -20.95 23.01 26.78
N SER A 142 -19.89 23.23 26.01
CA SER A 142 -19.99 23.86 24.68
C SER A 142 -20.88 23.05 23.74
N THR A 143 -21.74 23.75 23.01
CA THR A 143 -22.60 23.16 21.97
C THR A 143 -21.96 23.21 20.58
N ALA A 144 -20.76 23.76 20.43
CA ALA A 144 -20.11 24.00 19.12
C ALA A 144 -19.82 22.70 18.33
N SER A 145 -19.70 21.56 19.01
CA SER A 145 -19.46 20.25 18.39
C SER A 145 -20.75 19.45 18.15
N LEU A 146 -21.88 19.90 18.71
CA LEU A 146 -23.17 19.23 18.57
C LEU A 146 -23.74 19.51 17.18
N SER A 147 -24.31 18.48 16.56
CA SER A 147 -25.18 18.64 15.40
C SER A 147 -25.82 17.30 15.08
N LYS A 148 -27.15 17.29 15.04
CA LYS A 148 -27.93 16.15 14.62
C LYS A 148 -28.21 16.31 13.12
N PRO A 149 -27.93 15.30 12.30
CA PRO A 149 -28.17 15.45 10.87
C PRO A 149 -29.66 15.72 10.61
N GLY A 150 -29.96 16.85 9.97
CA GLY A 150 -31.29 17.26 9.51
C GLY A 150 -31.92 18.32 10.41
N TYR A 151 -31.19 18.73 11.44
CA TYR A 151 -31.68 19.58 12.51
C TYR A 151 -30.62 20.59 12.95
N ALA A 152 -31.05 21.81 13.23
CA ALA A 152 -30.29 22.77 14.02
C ALA A 152 -30.41 22.43 15.51
N ILE A 153 -29.40 22.80 16.30
CA ILE A 153 -29.55 22.85 17.76
C ILE A 153 -30.61 23.89 18.09
N ASP A 154 -31.46 23.59 19.07
CA ASP A 154 -32.39 24.57 19.62
C ASP A 154 -31.61 25.67 20.35
N GLY A 155 -31.43 26.82 19.69
CA GLY A 155 -30.48 27.86 20.11
C GLY A 155 -30.81 28.54 21.44
N ASP A 156 -32.11 28.61 21.79
CA ASP A 156 -32.55 29.26 23.03
C ASP A 156 -32.57 28.28 24.22
N GLN A 157 -32.70 26.97 23.97
CA GLN A 157 -32.69 25.90 24.96
C GLN A 157 -32.08 24.63 24.36
N PRO A 158 -30.73 24.53 24.29
CA PRO A 158 -30.08 23.39 23.63
C PRO A 158 -30.27 22.08 24.39
N TRP A 159 -30.92 22.07 25.54
CA TRP A 159 -31.16 20.91 26.39
C TRP A 159 -32.66 20.68 26.59
N SER A 160 -33.06 19.42 26.64
CA SER A 160 -34.44 18.90 26.72
C SER A 160 -35.26 19.47 27.87
N ILE A 161 -34.59 20.00 28.88
CA ILE A 161 -35.13 20.82 29.95
C ILE A 161 -34.20 22.01 30.18
N PRO A 162 -34.72 23.17 30.62
CA PRO A 162 -33.88 24.30 30.99
C PRO A 162 -32.84 23.91 32.03
N VAL A 163 -31.59 24.28 31.79
CA VAL A 163 -30.51 24.07 32.76
C VAL A 163 -30.79 24.93 33.98
N ALA A 164 -31.12 24.27 35.09
CA ALA A 164 -31.56 24.90 36.31
C ALA A 164 -30.93 24.22 37.53
N ALA A 165 -31.19 24.78 38.71
CA ALA A 165 -30.78 24.22 39.98
C ALA A 165 -31.27 22.76 40.13
N ILE A 166 -30.37 21.81 40.38
CA ILE A 166 -30.71 20.39 40.55
C ILE A 166 -30.64 19.97 42.02
N SER A 167 -31.67 19.30 42.51
CA SER A 167 -31.70 18.69 43.85
C SER A 167 -31.42 17.18 43.84
N SER A 168 -31.27 16.59 42.67
CA SER A 168 -30.99 15.17 42.43
C SER A 168 -30.23 14.99 41.12
N ASP A 169 -29.60 13.83 40.93
CA ASP A 169 -28.84 13.52 39.71
C ASP A 169 -29.72 13.60 38.46
N THR A 170 -29.28 14.36 37.47
CA THR A 170 -30.08 14.77 36.31
C THR A 170 -29.33 14.56 35.00
N ILE A 171 -30.05 14.18 33.93
CA ILE A 171 -29.49 14.02 32.59
C ILE A 171 -30.16 15.02 31.65
N TYR A 172 -29.35 15.86 31.00
CA TYR A 172 -29.74 16.82 29.97
C TYR A 172 -29.46 16.23 28.59
N VAL A 173 -30.48 16.15 27.74
CA VAL A 173 -30.36 15.63 26.36
C VAL A 173 -30.45 16.78 25.39
N ALA A 174 -29.54 16.87 24.42
CA ALA A 174 -29.56 17.99 23.48
C ALA A 174 -30.86 18.05 22.66
N ASN A 175 -31.48 19.24 22.60
CA ASN A 175 -32.66 19.54 21.80
C ASN A 175 -32.28 20.02 20.40
N TYR A 176 -33.08 19.60 19.43
CA TYR A 176 -32.84 19.84 18.02
C TYR A 176 -34.14 20.26 17.32
N VAL A 177 -34.07 21.32 16.53
CA VAL A 177 -35.16 21.85 15.70
C VAL A 177 -34.88 21.54 14.25
N LYS A 178 -35.87 21.01 13.53
CA LYS A 178 -35.71 20.60 12.13
C LYS A 178 -35.29 21.78 11.26
N GLN A 179 -34.26 21.59 10.43
CA GLN A 179 -33.57 22.69 9.75
C GLN A 179 -34.17 23.06 8.38
N SER A 180 -34.90 22.15 7.70
CA SER A 180 -35.44 22.44 6.37
C SER A 180 -36.89 21.98 6.12
N ALA A 181 -37.52 22.69 5.19
CA ALA A 181 -38.83 22.41 4.59
C ALA A 181 -38.70 21.77 3.19
N ASP A 182 -37.52 21.21 2.87
CA ASP A 182 -37.28 20.66 1.54
C ASP A 182 -38.22 19.49 1.24
N GLU A 183 -38.61 19.37 -0.02
CA GLU A 183 -39.45 18.30 -0.51
C GLU A 183 -38.59 17.18 -1.10
N VAL A 184 -38.90 15.94 -0.72
CA VAL A 184 -38.25 14.72 -1.19
C VAL A 184 -39.20 13.95 -2.10
N THR A 185 -38.74 13.57 -3.28
CA THR A 185 -39.51 12.82 -4.27
C THR A 185 -39.21 11.33 -4.19
N ILE A 186 -40.25 10.52 -4.00
CA ILE A 186 -40.20 9.05 -4.01
C ILE A 186 -40.92 8.54 -5.25
N SER A 187 -40.18 7.90 -6.15
CA SER A 187 -40.74 7.26 -7.35
C SER A 187 -40.97 5.78 -7.08
N VAL A 188 -42.17 5.27 -7.39
CA VAL A 188 -42.53 3.86 -7.15
C VAL A 188 -42.99 3.21 -8.46
N THR A 189 -42.40 2.08 -8.81
CA THR A 189 -42.78 1.25 -9.96
C THR A 189 -43.38 -0.06 -9.47
N ASN A 190 -44.50 -0.50 -10.08
CA ASN A 190 -45.27 -1.70 -9.72
C ASN A 190 -45.79 -1.72 -8.26
N GLY A 191 -46.02 -0.55 -7.69
CA GLY A 191 -46.63 -0.36 -6.38
C GLY A 191 -47.21 1.04 -6.21
N THR A 192 -47.58 1.39 -4.99
CA THR A 192 -48.18 2.68 -4.62
C THR A 192 -47.45 3.29 -3.41
N GLY A 193 -47.76 4.55 -3.08
CA GLY A 193 -47.09 5.28 -1.99
C GLY A 193 -45.92 6.17 -2.42
N GLY A 194 -45.70 6.35 -3.74
CA GLY A 194 -44.79 7.36 -4.28
C GLY A 194 -45.41 8.75 -4.33
N GLY A 195 -44.58 9.79 -4.50
CA GLY A 195 -45.00 11.18 -4.53
C GLY A 195 -43.94 12.12 -3.96
N THR A 196 -44.38 13.32 -3.61
CA THR A 196 -43.56 14.34 -2.97
C THR A 196 -43.90 14.41 -1.49
N PHE A 197 -42.88 14.38 -0.65
CA PHE A 197 -43.00 14.30 0.80
C PHE A 197 -42.16 15.38 1.45
N SER A 198 -42.63 15.89 2.59
CA SER A 198 -41.79 16.78 3.39
C SER A 198 -40.56 16.02 3.90
N TYR A 199 -39.39 16.65 3.85
CA TYR A 199 -38.16 16.11 4.40
C TYR A 199 -38.40 15.53 5.81
N ASN A 200 -37.81 14.37 6.12
CA ASN A 200 -37.93 13.69 7.40
C ASN A 200 -39.35 13.15 7.76
N SER A 201 -40.33 13.15 6.84
CA SER A 201 -41.59 12.42 7.07
C SER A 201 -41.40 10.92 6.83
N VAL A 202 -42.18 10.09 7.52
CA VAL A 202 -42.26 8.65 7.22
C VAL A 202 -43.08 8.43 5.96
N VAL A 203 -42.52 7.68 5.03
CA VAL A 203 -43.16 7.24 3.78
C VAL A 203 -43.35 5.74 3.85
N THR A 204 -44.53 5.26 3.45
CA THR A 204 -44.81 3.83 3.30
C THR A 204 -45.18 3.56 1.85
N VAL A 205 -44.45 2.65 1.21
CA VAL A 205 -44.79 2.12 -0.11
C VAL A 205 -45.41 0.74 0.05
N THR A 206 -46.38 0.42 -0.81
CA THR A 206 -47.13 -0.83 -0.73
C THR A 206 -47.41 -1.41 -2.12
N THR A 207 -47.57 -2.73 -2.21
CA THR A 207 -47.96 -3.42 -3.44
C THR A 207 -48.97 -4.54 -3.18
N THR A 208 -49.95 -4.64 -4.08
CA THR A 208 -50.99 -5.66 -4.07
C THR A 208 -50.66 -6.85 -4.96
N ASP A 209 -49.48 -6.88 -5.59
CA ASP A 209 -49.08 -7.99 -6.47
C ASP A 209 -48.94 -9.29 -5.67
N GLU A 210 -49.76 -10.31 -5.95
CA GLU A 210 -49.70 -11.60 -5.26
C GLU A 210 -48.37 -12.32 -5.47
N GLY A 211 -47.66 -12.05 -6.58
CA GLY A 211 -46.34 -12.59 -6.88
C GLY A 211 -45.16 -11.82 -6.27
N PHE A 212 -45.43 -10.77 -5.48
CA PHE A 212 -44.39 -9.93 -4.87
C PHE A 212 -43.36 -10.77 -4.08
N GLY A 213 -42.08 -10.55 -4.42
CA GLY A 213 -40.95 -11.07 -3.68
C GLY A 213 -40.28 -10.00 -2.82
N TYR A 214 -39.91 -8.87 -3.42
CA TYR A 214 -39.15 -7.82 -2.73
C TYR A 214 -39.23 -6.45 -3.40
N TRP A 215 -38.86 -5.42 -2.64
CA TRP A 215 -38.54 -4.08 -3.12
C TRP A 215 -37.07 -3.96 -3.45
N LYS A 216 -36.74 -3.31 -4.57
CA LYS A 216 -35.37 -2.90 -4.90
C LYS A 216 -35.25 -1.42 -5.19
N ASP A 217 -34.08 -0.86 -4.92
CA ASP A 217 -33.74 0.52 -5.27
C ASP A 217 -33.20 0.66 -6.71
N ASP A 218 -32.81 1.90 -7.06
CA ASP A 218 -32.23 2.26 -8.35
C ASP A 218 -30.85 1.62 -8.62
N LYS A 219 -30.17 1.17 -7.57
CA LYS A 219 -28.91 0.40 -7.64
C LYS A 219 -29.15 -1.10 -7.73
N ASN A 220 -30.41 -1.54 -7.92
CA ASN A 220 -30.85 -2.94 -7.90
C ASN A 220 -30.58 -3.66 -6.56
N GLN A 221 -30.39 -2.93 -5.45
CA GLN A 221 -30.24 -3.53 -4.14
C GLN A 221 -31.62 -3.86 -3.57
N ILE A 222 -31.77 -5.06 -3.03
CA ILE A 222 -32.97 -5.44 -2.28
C ILE A 222 -32.99 -4.60 -0.99
N VAL A 223 -34.10 -3.89 -0.75
CA VAL A 223 -34.25 -3.01 0.42
C VAL A 223 -35.29 -3.52 1.41
N SER A 224 -36.26 -4.34 0.98
CA SER A 224 -37.20 -5.02 1.88
C SER A 224 -37.90 -6.20 1.19
N TYR A 225 -38.21 -7.23 1.95
CA TYR A 225 -39.09 -8.34 1.56
C TYR A 225 -40.54 -8.13 2.01
N GLN A 226 -40.84 -7.02 2.71
CA GLN A 226 -42.18 -6.71 3.19
C GLN A 226 -42.99 -6.00 2.12
N ARG A 227 -44.29 -6.34 2.01
CA ARG A 227 -45.20 -5.64 1.08
C ARG A 227 -45.31 -4.16 1.43
N ASP A 228 -45.49 -3.88 2.71
CA ASP A 228 -45.50 -2.53 3.25
C ASP A 228 -44.10 -2.19 3.74
N TYR A 229 -43.40 -1.34 2.98
CA TYR A 229 -42.05 -0.92 3.30
C TYR A 229 -42.05 0.56 3.69
N SER A 230 -41.60 0.85 4.90
CA SER A 230 -41.58 2.21 5.47
C SER A 230 -40.17 2.74 5.67
N PHE A 231 -39.92 4.00 5.34
CA PHE A 231 -38.62 4.65 5.48
C PHE A 231 -38.78 6.18 5.62
N THR A 232 -37.74 6.86 6.09
CA THR A 232 -37.76 8.32 6.25
C THR A 232 -37.37 9.02 4.94
N ALA A 233 -38.15 10.02 4.55
CA ALA A 233 -37.91 10.83 3.36
C ALA A 233 -36.75 11.83 3.58
N ILE A 234 -35.52 11.36 3.44
CA ILE A 234 -34.30 12.21 3.58
C ILE A 234 -33.62 12.55 2.25
N LYS A 235 -33.91 11.80 1.19
CA LYS A 235 -33.32 11.94 -0.16
C LYS A 235 -34.28 11.35 -1.18
N ASN A 236 -34.22 11.84 -2.41
CA ASN A 236 -34.99 11.28 -3.52
C ASN A 236 -34.63 9.80 -3.73
N ARG A 237 -35.64 8.93 -3.84
CA ARG A 237 -35.44 7.49 -4.04
C ARG A 237 -36.37 6.97 -5.12
N SER A 238 -35.91 5.96 -5.85
CA SER A 238 -36.75 5.18 -6.76
C SER A 238 -36.82 3.74 -6.27
N LEU A 239 -38.03 3.20 -6.15
CA LEU A 239 -38.30 1.85 -5.68
C LEU A 239 -39.12 1.07 -6.70
N THR A 240 -38.76 -0.19 -6.91
CA THR A 240 -39.48 -1.10 -7.80
C THR A 240 -39.90 -2.34 -7.03
N ALA A 241 -41.19 -2.66 -7.06
CA ALA A 241 -41.68 -3.95 -6.60
C ALA A 241 -41.35 -5.03 -7.65
N VAL A 242 -40.74 -6.12 -7.21
CA VAL A 242 -40.32 -7.23 -8.06
C VAL A 242 -41.07 -8.50 -7.67
N ALA A 243 -41.67 -9.16 -8.66
CA ALA A 243 -42.29 -10.46 -8.47
C ALA A 243 -41.22 -11.56 -8.54
N ALA A 244 -40.98 -12.26 -7.44
CA ALA A 244 -39.97 -13.32 -7.33
C ALA A 244 -40.30 -14.28 -6.17
N ALA A 245 -39.97 -15.56 -6.34
CA ALA A 245 -40.09 -16.56 -5.27
C ALA A 245 -38.75 -16.67 -4.52
N GLU A 246 -38.47 -15.73 -3.63
CA GLU A 246 -37.27 -15.71 -2.79
C GLU A 246 -37.61 -15.86 -1.31
N ALA A 247 -36.74 -16.55 -0.55
CA ALA A 247 -36.89 -16.64 0.90
C ALA A 247 -36.48 -15.31 1.55
N ALA A 248 -37.33 -14.77 2.42
CA ALA A 248 -37.03 -13.55 3.15
C ALA A 248 -35.85 -13.78 4.10
N VAL A 249 -34.82 -12.95 3.99
CA VAL A 249 -33.66 -12.89 4.88
C VAL A 249 -33.52 -11.48 5.44
N PRO A 250 -32.80 -11.29 6.56
CA PRO A 250 -32.45 -9.96 7.03
C PRO A 250 -31.77 -9.12 5.95
N VAL A 251 -32.23 -7.89 5.77
CA VAL A 251 -31.67 -6.92 4.82
C VAL A 251 -31.10 -5.75 5.59
N VAL A 252 -29.95 -5.25 5.16
CA VAL A 252 -29.39 -3.99 5.64
C VAL A 252 -29.13 -3.11 4.42
N SER A 253 -29.68 -1.91 4.42
CA SER A 253 -29.47 -0.91 3.37
C SER A 253 -28.76 0.31 3.93
N LEU A 254 -28.09 1.04 3.04
CA LEU A 254 -27.34 2.24 3.35
C LEU A 254 -27.69 3.32 2.34
N VAL A 255 -27.91 4.54 2.82
CA VAL A 255 -28.13 5.72 2.00
C VAL A 255 -27.12 6.78 2.38
N ASP A 256 -26.33 7.23 1.41
CA ASP A 256 -25.60 8.49 1.51
C ASP A 256 -26.62 9.64 1.60
N ALA A 257 -26.61 10.25 2.77
CA ALA A 257 -27.45 11.34 3.21
C ALA A 257 -26.60 12.61 3.43
N SER A 258 -25.42 12.70 2.82
CA SER A 258 -24.51 13.83 2.97
C SER A 258 -25.13 15.14 2.47
N GLY A 259 -24.65 16.26 3.02
CA GLY A 259 -25.26 17.59 2.83
C GLY A 259 -26.27 17.97 3.91
N ILE A 260 -26.65 17.01 4.75
CA ILE A 260 -27.52 17.23 5.91
C ILE A 260 -26.80 17.97 7.06
N ARG A 261 -25.48 17.78 7.22
CA ARG A 261 -24.65 18.44 8.23
C ARG A 261 -23.41 19.03 7.55
N THR A 262 -23.24 20.35 7.63
CA THR A 262 -22.08 21.04 7.03
C THR A 262 -20.76 20.48 7.59
N GLY A 263 -19.79 20.23 6.70
CA GLY A 263 -18.47 19.70 7.05
C GLY A 263 -18.45 18.21 7.44
N HIS A 264 -19.55 17.50 7.28
CA HIS A 264 -19.68 16.08 7.64
C HIS A 264 -20.36 15.29 6.51
N ASN A 265 -19.98 14.03 6.38
CA ASN A 265 -20.74 13.06 5.60
C ASN A 265 -21.76 12.39 6.50
N SER A 266 -23.01 12.28 6.04
CA SER A 266 -24.13 11.72 6.82
C SER A 266 -24.66 10.48 6.14
N TYR A 267 -24.98 9.45 6.91
CA TYR A 267 -25.40 8.15 6.40
C TYR A 267 -26.60 7.63 7.17
N LEU A 268 -27.61 7.20 6.43
CA LEU A 268 -28.79 6.52 6.96
C LEU A 268 -28.68 5.03 6.66
N GLY A 269 -28.52 4.23 7.71
CA GLY A 269 -28.65 2.79 7.67
C GLY A 269 -30.09 2.40 7.98
N GLN A 270 -30.55 1.33 7.37
CA GLN A 270 -31.86 0.73 7.66
C GLN A 270 -31.73 -0.78 7.66
N TYR A 271 -32.44 -1.45 8.55
CA TYR A 271 -32.51 -2.90 8.55
C TYR A 271 -33.95 -3.38 8.43
N GLU A 272 -34.16 -4.53 7.82
CA GLU A 272 -35.47 -5.19 7.70
C GLU A 272 -35.29 -6.65 8.13
N LEU A 273 -36.07 -7.07 9.13
CA LEU A 273 -35.97 -8.42 9.70
C LEU A 273 -37.22 -9.25 9.35
N PRO A 274 -37.06 -10.47 8.82
CA PRO A 274 -38.15 -11.44 8.76
C PRO A 274 -38.61 -11.85 10.16
N ASP A 275 -39.80 -12.45 10.22
CA ASP A 275 -40.34 -12.99 11.47
C ASP A 275 -39.38 -13.98 12.15
N GLY A 276 -39.25 -13.86 13.47
CA GLY A 276 -38.39 -14.73 14.29
C GLY A 276 -36.94 -14.26 14.45
N TYR A 277 -36.51 -13.21 13.74
CA TYR A 277 -35.22 -12.56 13.98
C TYR A 277 -35.33 -11.45 15.02
N GLN A 278 -34.29 -11.31 15.85
CA GLN A 278 -34.12 -10.23 16.82
C GLN A 278 -32.86 -9.45 16.48
N LEU A 279 -32.97 -8.12 16.48
CA LEU A 279 -31.80 -7.24 16.37
C LEU A 279 -31.00 -7.29 17.68
N LEU A 280 -29.70 -7.58 17.58
CA LEU A 280 -28.75 -7.44 18.68
C LEU A 280 -28.01 -6.11 18.60
N GLU A 281 -27.57 -5.74 17.40
CA GLU A 281 -26.74 -4.56 17.15
C GLU A 281 -26.97 -4.03 15.73
N ALA A 282 -26.88 -2.72 15.53
CA ALA A 282 -26.75 -2.12 14.21
C ALA A 282 -25.80 -0.93 14.28
N GLY A 283 -25.15 -0.59 13.16
CA GLY A 283 -24.22 0.52 13.13
C GLY A 283 -23.56 0.71 11.77
N PHE A 284 -22.48 1.48 11.76
CA PHE A 284 -21.67 1.75 10.57
C PHE A 284 -20.23 1.32 10.79
N LEU A 285 -19.61 0.90 9.69
CA LEU A 285 -18.18 0.70 9.55
C LEU A 285 -17.64 1.85 8.71
N PHE A 286 -16.62 2.54 9.20
CA PHE A 286 -15.90 3.58 8.45
C PHE A 286 -14.46 3.12 8.25
N SER A 287 -13.97 3.25 7.02
CA SER A 287 -12.58 2.98 6.68
C SER A 287 -12.00 4.17 5.94
N ASP A 288 -10.76 4.50 6.27
CA ASP A 288 -9.91 5.49 5.62
C ASP A 288 -9.13 4.91 4.42
N VAL A 289 -9.39 3.64 4.06
CA VAL A 289 -8.76 2.93 2.94
C VAL A 289 -9.79 2.13 2.12
N TYR A 290 -9.48 1.83 0.86
CA TYR A 290 -10.39 1.10 -0.03
C TYR A 290 -10.37 -0.42 0.15
N VAL A 291 -11.00 -0.99 1.17
CA VAL A 291 -11.13 -2.45 1.26
C VAL A 291 -12.21 -3.06 0.35
N THR A 292 -11.90 -4.21 -0.26
CA THR A 292 -12.86 -4.97 -1.09
C THR A 292 -13.97 -5.63 -0.28
N ASN A 293 -13.74 -5.90 1.00
CA ASN A 293 -14.76 -6.37 1.93
C ASN A 293 -14.62 -5.70 3.29
N LEU A 294 -15.43 -4.66 3.53
CA LEU A 294 -15.48 -3.93 4.80
C LEU A 294 -16.39 -4.67 5.78
N THR A 295 -15.83 -5.39 6.75
CA THR A 295 -16.55 -6.15 7.77
C THR A 295 -16.10 -5.76 9.17
N LEU A 296 -16.74 -6.32 10.21
CA LEU A 296 -16.33 -6.08 11.60
C LEU A 296 -14.90 -6.57 11.90
N ASP A 297 -14.33 -7.44 11.06
CA ASP A 297 -12.96 -7.97 11.23
C ASP A 297 -11.91 -7.20 10.45
N THR A 298 -12.31 -6.24 9.62
CA THR A 298 -11.37 -5.44 8.84
C THR A 298 -10.43 -4.72 9.82
N PRO A 299 -9.10 -4.94 9.74
CA PRO A 299 -8.16 -4.26 10.63
C PRO A 299 -8.31 -2.74 10.52
N ASN A 300 -8.19 -2.04 11.65
CA ASN A 300 -8.26 -0.58 11.74
C ASN A 300 -9.59 0.03 11.24
N VAL A 301 -10.66 -0.76 11.10
CA VAL A 301 -11.99 -0.22 10.82
C VAL A 301 -12.56 0.49 12.03
N GLN A 302 -13.10 1.69 11.83
CA GLN A 302 -13.84 2.37 12.88
C GLN A 302 -15.28 1.83 12.90
N ILE A 303 -15.61 1.12 13.97
CA ILE A 303 -16.97 0.61 14.23
C ILE A 303 -17.73 1.68 15.01
N VAL A 304 -18.84 2.13 14.45
CA VAL A 304 -19.73 3.12 15.08
C VAL A 304 -21.11 2.52 15.21
N GLN A 305 -21.34 1.87 16.35
CA GLN A 305 -22.63 1.32 16.71
C GLN A 305 -23.69 2.43 16.81
N SER A 306 -24.89 2.16 16.31
CA SER A 306 -26.04 3.01 16.53
C SER A 306 -26.77 2.63 17.81
N THR A 307 -26.95 3.63 18.64
CA THR A 307 -27.51 3.58 19.99
C THR A 307 -29.02 3.88 20.00
N VAL A 308 -29.47 4.58 18.95
CA VAL A 308 -30.85 5.00 18.71
C VAL A 308 -31.26 4.47 17.34
N VAL A 309 -32.35 3.71 17.32
CA VAL A 309 -33.02 3.26 16.10
C VAL A 309 -34.40 3.87 16.10
N PHE A 310 -34.80 4.46 14.98
CA PHE A 310 -36.17 4.90 14.79
C PHE A 310 -37.05 3.68 14.48
N SER A 311 -37.71 3.15 15.50
CA SER A 311 -38.41 1.85 15.45
C SER A 311 -39.59 1.80 14.48
N GLN A 312 -40.07 2.94 13.98
CA GLN A 312 -41.17 2.98 13.01
C GLN A 312 -40.70 2.60 11.60
N THR A 313 -39.41 2.79 11.30
CA THR A 313 -38.80 2.51 9.99
C THR A 313 -37.53 1.65 10.09
N ASN A 314 -37.13 1.24 11.29
CA ASN A 314 -35.91 0.48 11.55
C ASN A 314 -34.62 1.19 11.08
N GLU A 315 -34.60 2.51 11.16
CA GLU A 315 -33.51 3.34 10.65
C GLU A 315 -32.58 3.84 11.74
N PHE A 316 -31.31 4.03 11.39
CA PHE A 316 -30.30 4.62 12.22
C PHE A 316 -29.41 5.56 11.39
N LEU A 317 -29.07 6.71 11.96
CA LEU A 317 -28.41 7.80 11.23
C LEU A 317 -27.12 8.20 11.95
N ARG A 318 -26.03 8.33 11.20
CA ARG A 318 -24.75 8.79 11.76
C ARG A 318 -24.09 9.80 10.84
N SER A 319 -23.24 10.65 11.41
CA SER A 319 -22.34 11.50 10.63
C SER A 319 -20.89 11.30 11.07
N ALA A 320 -20.00 11.38 10.09
CA ALA A 320 -18.56 11.33 10.27
C ALA A 320 -17.94 12.61 9.68
N THR A 321 -16.79 13.02 10.20
CA THR A 321 -16.02 14.15 9.65
C THR A 321 -15.60 13.85 8.21
N ALA A 322 -15.73 14.85 7.33
CA ALA A 322 -15.59 14.64 5.88
C ALA A 322 -14.15 14.34 5.39
N SER A 323 -13.14 14.47 6.24
CA SER A 323 -11.75 14.58 5.78
C SER A 323 -11.00 13.26 5.60
N ASN A 324 -11.42 12.15 6.23
CA ASN A 324 -10.60 10.93 6.29
C ASN A 324 -11.36 9.64 5.93
N THR A 325 -12.69 9.67 5.79
CA THR A 325 -13.45 8.47 5.43
C THR A 325 -13.41 8.25 3.92
N ARG A 326 -13.11 7.02 3.48
CA ARG A 326 -13.10 6.60 2.08
C ARG A 326 -14.16 5.55 1.77
N LEU A 327 -14.47 4.67 2.74
CA LEU A 327 -15.55 3.69 2.65
C LEU A 327 -16.46 3.73 3.88
N VAL A 328 -17.74 3.48 3.64
CA VAL A 328 -18.78 3.33 4.67
C VAL A 328 -19.63 2.11 4.38
N ARG A 329 -19.99 1.39 5.43
CA ARG A 329 -20.94 0.26 5.33
C ARG A 329 -21.83 0.20 6.56
N ALA A 330 -23.14 0.14 6.39
CA ALA A 330 -24.05 -0.19 7.48
C ALA A 330 -24.03 -1.70 7.76
N TYR A 331 -24.21 -2.09 9.02
CA TYR A 331 -24.36 -3.48 9.47
C TYR A 331 -25.51 -3.63 10.45
N ALA A 332 -26.04 -4.85 10.55
CA ALA A 332 -26.96 -5.30 11.58
C ALA A 332 -26.61 -6.73 12.00
N THR A 333 -26.38 -6.94 13.28
CA THR A 333 -26.18 -8.24 13.89
C THR A 333 -27.49 -8.72 14.48
N VAL A 334 -27.90 -9.92 14.10
CA VAL A 334 -29.21 -10.48 14.43
C VAL A 334 -29.08 -11.90 14.97
N GLN A 335 -30.10 -12.33 15.70
CA GLN A 335 -30.22 -13.70 16.22
C GLN A 335 -31.61 -14.25 15.91
N GLN A 336 -31.69 -15.55 15.58
CA GLN A 336 -32.95 -16.25 15.34
C GLN A 336 -33.09 -17.38 16.37
N GLY A 337 -33.95 -17.20 17.37
CA GLY A 337 -34.10 -18.18 18.46
C GLY A 337 -32.77 -18.44 19.18
N GLU A 338 -32.41 -19.72 19.31
CA GLU A 338 -31.14 -20.16 19.94
C GLU A 338 -29.96 -20.28 18.96
N ASN A 339 -30.15 -19.94 17.68
CA ASN A 339 -29.08 -20.02 16.69
C ASN A 339 -27.94 -19.02 16.99
N PRO A 340 -26.72 -19.29 16.49
CA PRO A 340 -25.63 -18.33 16.51
C PRO A 340 -26.04 -16.98 15.91
N SER A 341 -25.48 -15.90 16.44
CA SER A 341 -25.71 -14.58 15.89
C SER A 341 -24.98 -14.38 14.58
N VAL A 342 -25.62 -13.68 13.65
CA VAL A 342 -25.13 -13.45 12.29
C VAL A 342 -25.12 -11.96 12.01
N THR A 343 -24.03 -11.45 11.44
CA THR A 343 -23.96 -10.06 10.96
C THR A 343 -24.30 -9.98 9.48
N TYR A 344 -25.26 -9.13 9.15
CA TYR A 344 -25.62 -8.72 7.80
C TYR A 344 -25.06 -7.32 7.56
N TYR A 345 -24.63 -7.06 6.33
CA TYR A 345 -24.13 -5.74 5.95
C TYR A 345 -24.93 -5.19 4.78
N SER A 346 -24.82 -3.90 4.55
CA SER A 346 -25.24 -3.23 3.32
C SER A 346 -24.17 -3.35 2.23
N GLY A 347 -24.45 -2.82 1.03
CA GLY A 347 -23.39 -2.53 0.07
C GLY A 347 -22.39 -1.52 0.64
N ILE A 348 -21.12 -1.66 0.28
CA ILE A 348 -20.11 -0.65 0.60
C ILE A 348 -20.44 0.62 -0.19
N GLN A 349 -20.45 1.76 0.48
CA GLN A 349 -20.60 3.06 -0.14
C GLN A 349 -19.35 3.90 0.04
N THR A 350 -19.07 4.72 -0.94
CA THR A 350 -18.05 5.74 -0.86
C THR A 350 -18.71 7.06 -0.47
N PRO A 351 -18.12 7.84 0.45
CA PRO A 351 -18.62 9.17 0.78
C PRO A 351 -18.68 10.07 -0.45
N ALA A 352 -19.78 10.78 -0.65
CA ALA A 352 -19.89 11.76 -1.75
C ALA A 352 -18.85 12.88 -1.67
N THR A 353 -18.34 13.24 -0.49
CA THR A 353 -17.27 14.24 -0.33
C THR A 353 -16.09 13.65 0.44
N ASN A 354 -14.99 13.40 -0.27
CA ASN A 354 -13.72 13.01 0.33
C ASN A 354 -12.70 14.13 0.09
N SER A 355 -12.35 14.86 1.14
CA SER A 355 -11.37 15.96 1.06
C SER A 355 -9.95 15.50 1.41
N GLY A 356 -9.61 14.23 1.25
CA GLY A 356 -8.29 13.68 1.61
C GLY A 356 -7.17 14.00 0.60
N LEU A 357 -6.12 13.18 0.63
CA LEU A 357 -5.10 13.15 -0.42
C LEU A 357 -5.71 12.56 -1.70
N MET A 358 -5.54 13.23 -2.83
CA MET A 358 -6.11 12.82 -4.11
C MET A 358 -5.18 13.13 -5.28
N ILE A 359 -5.37 12.41 -6.39
CA ILE A 359 -4.85 12.74 -7.71
C ILE A 359 -5.68 13.91 -8.25
N TRP A 360 -4.98 14.98 -8.63
CA TRP A 360 -5.56 16.22 -9.11
C TRP A 360 -5.47 16.36 -10.61
N GLU A 361 -4.34 15.97 -11.20
CA GLU A 361 -4.12 16.07 -12.64
C GLU A 361 -3.21 14.95 -13.14
N VAL A 362 -3.50 14.43 -14.34
CA VAL A 362 -2.68 13.42 -15.00
C VAL A 362 -2.35 13.84 -16.43
N TYR A 363 -1.07 13.82 -16.77
CA TYR A 363 -0.56 14.01 -18.13
C TYR A 363 0.43 12.89 -18.48
N GLY A 364 0.10 12.09 -19.48
CA GLY A 364 0.88 10.90 -19.84
C GLY A 364 1.49 10.91 -21.24
N ALA A 365 1.57 12.08 -21.87
CA ALA A 365 2.01 12.22 -23.26
C ALA A 365 3.29 13.06 -23.42
N GLY A 366 4.05 13.26 -22.34
CA GLY A 366 5.28 14.05 -22.34
C GLY A 366 6.34 13.48 -23.26
N GLY A 367 7.17 14.36 -23.84
CA GLY A 367 8.28 13.91 -24.68
C GLY A 367 7.92 13.45 -26.10
N ASN A 368 6.63 13.18 -26.37
CA ASN A 368 6.12 12.76 -27.67
C ASN A 368 6.11 13.90 -28.70
N THR A 369 6.10 13.58 -29.99
CA THR A 369 6.01 14.61 -31.05
C THR A 369 4.75 15.45 -30.89
N GLY A 370 4.91 16.77 -30.71
CA GLY A 370 3.82 17.70 -30.45
C GLY A 370 3.40 17.80 -28.98
N ALA A 371 4.11 17.13 -28.06
CA ALA A 371 3.89 17.23 -26.62
C ALA A 371 4.06 18.66 -26.12
N TYR A 372 3.23 19.07 -25.16
CA TYR A 372 3.37 20.36 -24.51
C TYR A 372 4.59 20.39 -23.57
N TYR A 373 4.74 19.37 -22.73
CA TYR A 373 5.89 19.17 -21.85
C TYR A 373 6.79 17.99 -22.27
N ASP A 374 8.04 18.05 -21.81
CA ASP A 374 9.10 17.08 -22.09
C ASP A 374 8.98 15.77 -21.32
N ARG A 375 8.01 15.62 -20.42
CA ARG A 375 7.86 14.47 -19.53
C ARG A 375 6.43 14.28 -19.05
N ASP A 376 6.13 13.06 -18.66
CA ASP A 376 4.87 12.72 -18.00
C ASP A 376 4.85 13.26 -16.57
N TYR A 377 3.66 13.58 -16.07
CA TYR A 377 3.48 13.97 -14.68
C TYR A 377 2.11 13.60 -14.12
N VAL A 378 2.06 13.52 -12.80
CA VAL A 378 0.85 13.44 -12.01
C VAL A 378 0.95 14.46 -10.87
N VAL A 379 -0.14 15.17 -10.64
CA VAL A 379 -0.26 16.14 -9.55
C VAL A 379 -1.11 15.52 -8.46
N LEU A 380 -0.63 15.55 -7.23
CA LEU A 380 -1.41 15.25 -6.04
C LEU A 380 -1.89 16.54 -5.39
N TYR A 381 -3.06 16.51 -4.76
CA TYR A 381 -3.62 17.62 -3.99
C TYR A 381 -3.99 17.14 -2.58
N ASN A 382 -3.66 17.97 -1.59
CA ASN A 382 -4.09 17.77 -0.21
C ASN A 382 -5.33 18.63 0.08
N GLY A 383 -6.51 18.02 0.05
CA GLY A 383 -7.77 18.70 0.40
C GLY A 383 -8.04 18.80 1.91
N ALA A 384 -7.19 18.21 2.76
CA ALA A 384 -7.41 18.15 4.19
C ALA A 384 -7.06 19.49 4.85
N SER A 385 -7.54 19.69 6.07
CA SER A 385 -7.25 20.90 6.86
C SER A 385 -5.85 20.90 7.49
N SER A 386 -5.07 19.83 7.32
CA SER A 386 -3.73 19.65 7.88
C SER A 386 -2.76 19.13 6.83
N ALA A 387 -1.46 19.31 7.09
CA ALA A 387 -0.42 18.74 6.23
C ALA A 387 -0.44 17.20 6.24
N ILE A 388 -0.13 16.59 5.10
CA ILE A 388 -0.07 15.13 4.93
C ILE A 388 1.38 14.71 4.66
N ASN A 389 1.92 13.79 5.47
CA ASN A 389 3.21 13.15 5.25
C ASN A 389 3.04 12.01 4.24
N LEU A 390 3.87 12.00 3.20
CA LEU A 390 3.76 11.04 2.09
C LEU A 390 4.55 9.74 2.31
N THR A 391 5.31 9.63 3.41
CA THR A 391 6.03 8.39 3.75
C THR A 391 5.07 7.20 3.78
N GLY A 392 5.37 6.17 2.99
CA GLY A 392 4.56 4.96 2.87
C GLY A 392 3.50 4.99 1.77
N TYR A 393 3.26 6.15 1.16
CA TYR A 393 2.39 6.25 -0.01
C TYR A 393 3.16 5.86 -1.29
N THR A 394 2.44 5.30 -2.27
CA THR A 394 2.99 5.08 -3.62
C THR A 394 2.06 5.60 -4.70
N ILE A 395 2.64 6.04 -5.81
CA ILE A 395 1.93 6.12 -7.09
C ILE A 395 2.29 4.88 -7.89
N GLN A 396 1.28 4.19 -8.40
CA GLN A 396 1.45 2.99 -9.22
C GLN A 396 0.75 3.18 -10.56
N TYR A 397 1.35 2.66 -11.63
CA TYR A 397 0.79 2.75 -12.98
C TYR A 397 0.47 1.38 -13.56
N ALA A 398 -0.66 1.29 -14.27
CA ALA A 398 -1.02 0.15 -15.11
C ALA A 398 -1.54 0.61 -16.47
N SER A 399 -1.30 -0.23 -17.50
CA SER A 399 -1.92 -0.06 -18.82
C SER A 399 -3.43 -0.25 -18.73
N SER A 400 -4.18 0.40 -19.61
CA SER A 400 -5.64 0.49 -19.52
C SER A 400 -6.33 -0.88 -19.47
N ASP A 401 -5.80 -1.89 -20.15
CA ASP A 401 -6.32 -3.25 -20.24
C ASP A 401 -5.81 -4.22 -19.16
N LYS A 402 -4.88 -3.80 -18.29
CA LYS A 402 -4.23 -4.69 -17.29
C LYS A 402 -4.46 -4.25 -15.86
N LEU A 403 -4.64 -5.22 -14.97
CA LEU A 403 -4.75 -5.04 -13.52
C LEU A 403 -3.39 -5.08 -12.80
N ASN A 404 -2.30 -4.86 -13.55
CA ASN A 404 -0.94 -5.12 -13.09
C ASN A 404 -0.15 -3.81 -12.92
N TYR A 405 0.00 -3.38 -11.67
CA TYR A 405 0.68 -2.17 -11.23
C TYR A 405 2.11 -2.45 -10.72
N ASN A 406 2.88 -3.23 -11.49
CA ASN A 406 4.25 -3.60 -11.12
C ASN A 406 5.26 -2.44 -11.16
N VAL A 407 4.90 -1.30 -11.77
CA VAL A 407 5.73 -0.09 -11.79
C VAL A 407 5.13 0.91 -10.81
N LYS A 408 5.92 1.29 -9.80
CA LYS A 408 5.51 2.19 -8.72
C LYS A 408 6.61 3.17 -8.34
N CYS A 409 6.20 4.27 -7.74
CA CYS A 409 7.05 5.29 -7.13
C CYS A 409 6.63 5.44 -5.67
N GLU A 410 7.52 5.13 -4.74
CA GLU A 410 7.37 5.50 -3.33
C GLU A 410 7.47 7.02 -3.19
N LEU A 411 6.53 7.62 -2.49
CA LEU A 411 6.48 9.07 -2.30
C LEU A 411 7.24 9.48 -1.05
N GLU A 412 7.84 10.67 -1.11
CA GLU A 412 8.53 11.27 0.03
C GLU A 412 8.13 12.75 0.22
N GLY A 413 8.33 13.25 1.43
CA GLY A 413 8.03 14.63 1.79
C GLY A 413 6.65 14.84 2.40
N THR A 414 6.14 16.06 2.28
CA THR A 414 4.89 16.50 2.94
C THR A 414 4.17 17.50 2.06
N ILE A 415 2.85 17.37 1.96
CA ILE A 415 1.99 18.34 1.25
C ILE A 415 1.24 19.16 2.29
N ALA A 416 1.41 20.49 2.27
CA ALA A 416 0.63 21.39 3.13
C ALA A 416 -0.87 21.35 2.78
N ALA A 417 -1.73 21.73 3.74
CA ALA A 417 -3.17 21.82 3.50
C ALA A 417 -3.48 22.75 2.31
N GLY A 418 -4.35 22.31 1.40
CA GLY A 418 -4.73 23.08 0.21
C GLY A 418 -3.62 23.26 -0.82
N SER A 419 -2.56 22.44 -0.79
CA SER A 419 -1.40 22.54 -1.69
C SER A 419 -1.26 21.34 -2.62
N TYR A 420 -0.42 21.50 -3.65
CA TYR A 420 -0.14 20.51 -4.68
C TYR A 420 1.24 19.87 -4.51
N PHE A 421 1.41 18.66 -5.05
CA PHE A 421 2.68 17.94 -5.12
C PHE A 421 2.84 17.27 -6.48
N VAL A 422 3.87 17.64 -7.22
CA VAL A 422 4.11 17.18 -8.59
C VAL A 422 5.10 16.03 -8.61
N VAL A 423 4.68 14.90 -9.15
CA VAL A 423 5.55 13.75 -9.46
C VAL A 423 5.70 13.68 -10.98
N ALA A 424 6.94 13.73 -11.46
CA ALA A 424 7.22 13.71 -12.90
C ALA A 424 8.14 12.55 -13.28
N GLU A 425 8.09 12.14 -14.55
CA GLU A 425 9.06 11.19 -15.10
C GLU A 425 10.47 11.78 -15.03
N SER A 426 11.43 10.96 -14.56
CA SER A 426 12.84 11.32 -14.38
C SER A 426 13.56 11.50 -15.71
N THR A 427 13.17 10.71 -16.71
CA THR A 427 13.72 10.82 -18.07
C THR A 427 12.88 11.78 -18.87
N LYS A 428 13.50 12.81 -19.44
CA LYS A 428 12.82 13.67 -20.42
C LYS A 428 12.80 13.01 -21.79
N GLY A 429 11.72 13.19 -22.53
CA GLY A 429 11.67 12.90 -23.96
C GLY A 429 12.26 14.02 -24.82
N SER A 430 12.29 13.78 -26.13
CA SER A 430 12.98 14.65 -27.09
C SER A 430 12.16 15.85 -27.58
N ASN A 431 10.90 15.96 -27.19
CA ASN A 431 9.97 16.98 -27.65
C ASN A 431 9.23 17.62 -26.46
N GLY A 432 8.65 18.79 -26.68
CA GLY A 432 7.95 19.55 -25.64
C GLY A 432 8.85 20.50 -24.88
N THR A 433 8.23 21.47 -24.21
CA THR A 433 8.92 22.40 -23.32
C THR A 433 9.32 21.70 -22.03
N HIS A 434 10.38 22.14 -21.39
CA HIS A 434 10.75 21.56 -20.10
C HIS A 434 9.62 21.76 -19.09
N LEU A 435 9.16 20.69 -18.43
CA LEU A 435 8.21 20.82 -17.32
C LEU A 435 8.83 21.77 -16.27
N PRO A 436 8.09 22.77 -15.74
CA PRO A 436 8.64 23.73 -14.79
C PRO A 436 9.31 23.03 -13.58
N ASN A 437 10.35 23.66 -13.02
CA ASN A 437 11.18 23.11 -11.92
C ASN A 437 10.44 22.81 -10.60
N TYR A 438 9.12 23.01 -10.52
CA TYR A 438 8.31 22.69 -9.34
C TYR A 438 7.96 21.19 -9.23
N VAL A 439 8.76 20.32 -9.85
CA VAL A 439 8.71 18.89 -9.61
C VAL A 439 9.18 18.62 -8.19
N ASN A 440 8.25 18.20 -7.33
CA ASN A 440 8.59 17.80 -5.97
C ASN A 440 9.36 16.49 -5.95
N GLN A 441 9.06 15.58 -6.89
CA GLN A 441 9.73 14.28 -6.96
C GLN A 441 9.82 13.75 -8.40
N TYR A 442 10.99 13.23 -8.77
CA TYR A 442 11.18 12.51 -10.02
C TYR A 442 11.00 11.00 -9.81
N SER A 443 10.35 10.34 -10.77
CA SER A 443 10.06 8.91 -10.75
C SER A 443 10.48 8.21 -12.04
N THR A 444 10.61 6.90 -12.04
CA THR A 444 10.80 6.12 -13.28
C THR A 444 9.48 5.71 -13.94
N LEU A 445 8.35 6.28 -13.48
CA LEU A 445 7.03 6.01 -14.04
C LEU A 445 6.86 6.75 -15.36
N GLY A 446 6.68 5.99 -16.44
CA GLY A 446 6.12 6.49 -17.69
C GLY A 446 4.66 6.07 -17.81
N PHE A 447 3.83 6.94 -18.38
CA PHE A 447 2.39 6.76 -18.50
C PHE A 447 1.98 6.52 -19.96
N GLY A 448 0.74 6.11 -20.17
CA GLY A 448 0.18 5.94 -21.50
C GLY A 448 -0.29 7.28 -22.05
N ALA A 449 0.08 7.63 -23.28
CA ALA A 449 -0.28 8.91 -23.90
C ALA A 449 -1.79 9.16 -24.06
N ASN A 450 -2.57 8.09 -24.28
CA ASN A 450 -4.01 8.19 -24.55
C ASN A 450 -4.86 7.43 -23.54
N ASN A 451 -4.36 6.30 -23.02
CA ASN A 451 -5.10 5.41 -22.14
C ASN A 451 -4.17 4.85 -21.06
N GLY A 452 -4.66 4.76 -19.83
CA GLY A 452 -3.87 4.27 -18.71
C GLY A 452 -4.62 4.40 -17.39
N LYS A 453 -3.98 3.91 -16.33
CA LYS A 453 -4.51 3.93 -14.97
C LYS A 453 -3.42 4.30 -13.98
N ILE A 454 -3.76 5.18 -13.05
CA ILE A 454 -2.85 5.62 -11.98
C ILE A 454 -3.55 5.41 -10.64
N ALA A 455 -2.95 4.59 -9.79
CA ALA A 455 -3.38 4.39 -8.42
C ALA A 455 -2.45 5.15 -7.48
N LEU A 456 -3.02 5.96 -6.61
CA LEU A 456 -2.35 6.41 -5.39
C LEU A 456 -2.69 5.39 -4.30
N THR A 457 -1.70 4.84 -3.59
CA THR A 457 -1.93 3.91 -2.46
C THR A 457 -1.21 4.39 -1.21
N ASN A 458 -1.67 3.97 -0.03
CA ASN A 458 -1.02 4.27 1.25
C ASN A 458 -0.10 3.14 1.74
N ASP A 459 0.35 2.31 0.80
CA ASP A 459 1.28 1.22 1.05
C ASP A 459 2.25 1.06 -0.11
N ASN A 460 3.11 0.05 0.01
CA ASN A 460 4.08 -0.30 -1.01
C ASN A 460 3.72 -1.60 -1.75
N VAL A 461 2.45 -2.04 -1.73
CA VAL A 461 2.03 -3.32 -2.31
C VAL A 461 1.55 -3.08 -3.74
N ALA A 462 2.18 -3.74 -4.71
CA ALA A 462 1.76 -3.66 -6.10
C ALA A 462 0.37 -4.29 -6.27
N ILE A 463 -0.55 -3.55 -6.87
CA ILE A 463 -1.88 -4.06 -7.20
C ILE A 463 -1.74 -4.99 -8.41
N ILE A 464 -1.93 -6.29 -8.21
CA ILE A 464 -1.84 -7.30 -9.28
C ILE A 464 -3.14 -8.08 -9.50
N GLN A 465 -4.15 -7.82 -8.67
CA GLN A 465 -5.49 -8.40 -8.70
C GLN A 465 -6.44 -7.49 -7.92
N GLU A 466 -7.75 -7.55 -8.22
CA GLU A 466 -8.75 -6.66 -7.61
C GLU A 466 -8.80 -6.76 -6.08
N SER A 467 -8.53 -7.95 -5.52
CA SER A 467 -8.51 -8.14 -4.06
C SER A 467 -7.42 -7.35 -3.34
N LEU A 468 -6.43 -6.80 -4.06
CA LEU A 468 -5.35 -5.96 -3.52
C LEU A 468 -5.63 -4.45 -3.63
N LEU A 469 -6.84 -4.05 -4.04
CA LEU A 469 -7.25 -2.64 -4.04
C LEU A 469 -7.43 -2.07 -2.62
N THR A 470 -7.14 -2.87 -1.57
CA THR A 470 -7.38 -2.59 -0.15
C THR A 470 -6.85 -1.26 0.37
N ASN A 471 -5.78 -0.77 -0.25
CA ASN A 471 -4.98 0.36 0.21
C ASN A 471 -4.91 1.49 -0.83
N VAL A 472 -5.76 1.44 -1.86
CA VAL A 472 -5.90 2.54 -2.82
C VAL A 472 -6.48 3.75 -2.10
N VAL A 473 -5.86 4.91 -2.30
CA VAL A 473 -6.16 6.25 -1.77
C VAL A 473 -6.78 7.16 -2.84
N ASP A 474 -6.55 6.88 -4.11
CA ASP A 474 -7.27 7.48 -5.24
C ASP A 474 -6.94 6.68 -6.50
N LEU A 475 -7.83 6.66 -7.47
CA LEU A 475 -7.65 5.90 -8.71
C LEU A 475 -8.20 6.64 -9.92
N VAL A 476 -7.33 6.92 -10.88
CA VAL A 476 -7.72 7.58 -12.12
C VAL A 476 -7.49 6.65 -13.29
N GLY A 477 -8.58 6.23 -13.93
CA GLY A 477 -8.59 5.65 -15.26
C GLY A 477 -8.89 6.71 -16.32
N TYR A 478 -8.09 6.77 -17.39
CA TYR A 478 -8.34 7.63 -18.54
C TYR A 478 -8.33 6.84 -19.84
N GLY A 479 -9.19 7.24 -20.78
CA GLY A 479 -9.39 6.57 -22.05
C GLY A 479 -10.45 5.48 -22.03
N SER A 480 -10.65 4.79 -23.15
CA SER A 480 -11.87 3.99 -23.39
C SER A 480 -11.91 2.60 -22.73
N THR A 481 -10.78 2.13 -22.18
CA THR A 481 -10.65 0.76 -21.65
C THR A 481 -10.18 0.70 -20.19
N ALA A 482 -9.95 1.85 -19.57
CA ALA A 482 -9.43 1.97 -18.21
C ALA A 482 -10.55 1.84 -17.16
N ASN A 483 -11.26 0.71 -17.14
CA ASN A 483 -12.44 0.50 -16.29
C ASN A 483 -12.10 0.47 -14.79
N PHE A 484 -12.15 1.63 -14.14
CA PHE A 484 -12.15 1.82 -12.69
C PHE A 484 -13.05 2.99 -12.32
N GLU A 485 -13.51 2.99 -11.06
CA GLU A 485 -14.39 4.03 -10.54
C GLU A 485 -15.59 4.29 -11.48
N PRO A 486 -16.55 3.35 -11.51
CA PRO A 486 -17.50 3.00 -12.59
C PRO A 486 -17.16 3.26 -14.07
N ASN A 487 -16.65 4.44 -14.44
CA ASN A 487 -16.31 4.84 -15.80
C ASN A 487 -15.03 5.71 -15.79
N PRO A 488 -14.08 5.47 -16.72
CA PRO A 488 -12.90 6.31 -16.87
C PRO A 488 -13.24 7.73 -17.34
N THR A 489 -12.31 8.67 -17.13
CA THR A 489 -12.35 9.96 -17.83
C THR A 489 -11.96 9.81 -19.31
N GLY A 490 -12.06 10.90 -20.07
CA GLY A 490 -11.75 10.92 -21.50
C GLY A 490 -10.30 10.50 -21.83
N ALA A 491 -10.06 10.17 -23.10
CA ALA A 491 -8.70 9.87 -23.57
C ALA A 491 -7.82 11.12 -23.58
N LEU A 492 -6.56 10.96 -23.17
CA LEU A 492 -5.57 12.03 -23.20
C LEU A 492 -4.94 12.18 -24.60
N SER A 493 -4.13 13.22 -24.75
CA SER A 493 -3.39 13.55 -25.97
C SER A 493 -2.11 14.31 -25.62
N VAL A 494 -1.27 14.54 -26.63
CA VAL A 494 -0.02 15.33 -26.51
C VAL A 494 -0.24 16.79 -26.04
N THR A 495 -1.48 17.29 -26.05
CA THR A 495 -1.82 18.66 -25.60
C THR A 495 -2.91 18.69 -24.54
N THR A 496 -3.26 17.57 -23.92
CA THR A 496 -4.35 17.53 -22.93
C THR A 496 -4.03 16.66 -21.73
N SER A 497 -4.44 17.13 -20.55
CA SER A 497 -4.41 16.38 -19.29
C SER A 497 -5.85 16.06 -18.83
N ALA A 498 -5.99 15.12 -17.90
CA ALA A 498 -7.21 14.92 -17.13
C ALA A 498 -7.08 15.68 -15.82
N LYS A 499 -7.89 16.72 -15.62
CA LYS A 499 -7.89 17.56 -14.42
C LYS A 499 -9.16 17.32 -13.60
N ARG A 500 -9.00 17.21 -12.28
CA ARG A 500 -10.12 17.08 -11.34
C ARG A 500 -10.94 18.39 -11.29
N ASN A 501 -12.27 18.25 -11.28
CA ASN A 501 -13.22 19.37 -11.35
C ASN A 501 -13.42 20.08 -9.99
N SER A 502 -13.24 19.36 -8.89
CA SER A 502 -13.39 19.88 -7.53
C SER A 502 -12.66 18.97 -6.54
N THR A 503 -12.69 19.29 -5.25
CA THR A 503 -12.22 18.40 -4.18
C THR A 503 -13.22 17.29 -3.82
N THR A 504 -14.27 17.13 -4.63
CA THR A 504 -15.27 16.08 -4.48
C THR A 504 -14.81 14.87 -5.28
N ASP A 505 -14.86 13.70 -4.67
CA ASP A 505 -14.50 12.44 -5.31
C ASP A 505 -15.73 11.53 -5.35
N THR A 506 -16.45 11.56 -6.47
CA THR A 506 -17.69 10.78 -6.63
C THR A 506 -17.44 9.31 -6.92
N ASN A 507 -16.16 8.89 -6.96
CA ASN A 507 -15.73 7.58 -7.42
C ASN A 507 -16.24 7.29 -8.84
N ASN A 508 -16.28 8.33 -9.66
CA ASN A 508 -16.60 8.23 -11.06
C ASN A 508 -15.72 9.16 -11.85
N ASN A 509 -14.63 8.64 -12.42
CA ASN A 509 -13.64 9.48 -13.09
C ASN A 509 -14.25 10.33 -14.23
N SER A 510 -15.32 9.86 -14.88
CA SER A 510 -16.04 10.62 -15.90
C SER A 510 -16.81 11.85 -15.38
N VAL A 511 -17.12 11.88 -14.08
CA VAL A 511 -17.75 13.01 -13.37
C VAL A 511 -16.69 13.87 -12.70
N ASP A 512 -15.67 13.22 -12.14
CA ASP A 512 -14.66 13.88 -11.31
C ASP A 512 -13.59 14.60 -12.13
N PHE A 513 -13.32 14.16 -13.37
CA PHE A 513 -12.27 14.73 -14.22
C PHE A 513 -12.80 15.26 -15.55
N THR A 514 -12.26 16.41 -15.96
CA THR A 514 -12.42 16.96 -17.31
C THR A 514 -11.10 16.83 -18.06
N VAL A 515 -11.16 16.32 -19.29
CA VAL A 515 -10.01 16.35 -20.22
C VAL A 515 -9.98 17.70 -20.92
N GLY A 516 -8.85 18.39 -20.83
CA GLY A 516 -8.69 19.73 -21.39
C GLY A 516 -7.22 20.11 -21.57
N ALA A 517 -6.96 21.38 -21.89
CA ALA A 517 -5.59 21.91 -21.91
C ALA A 517 -4.92 21.71 -20.54
N LEU A 518 -3.59 21.56 -20.54
CA LEU A 518 -2.81 21.37 -19.33
C LEU A 518 -3.03 22.52 -18.35
N ASP A 519 -3.19 22.20 -17.07
CA ASP A 519 -3.42 23.20 -16.05
C ASP A 519 -2.12 23.63 -15.39
N GLU A 520 -1.57 24.75 -15.87
CA GLU A 520 -0.34 25.30 -15.30
C GLU A 520 -0.55 25.82 -13.86
N SER A 521 -1.78 26.03 -13.40
CA SER A 521 -2.05 26.50 -12.03
C SER A 521 -1.82 25.43 -10.95
N SER A 522 -2.02 24.15 -11.30
CA SER A 522 -1.74 22.99 -10.43
C SER A 522 -0.27 22.59 -10.37
N LEU A 523 0.53 23.03 -11.35
CA LEU A 523 1.97 22.80 -11.40
C LEU A 523 2.78 23.76 -10.51
N GLY A 524 2.07 24.54 -9.68
CA GLY A 524 2.62 25.69 -8.99
C GLY A 524 2.75 26.85 -9.97
N TYR A 525 1.95 27.89 -9.76
CA TYR A 525 2.21 29.18 -10.39
C TYR A 525 3.68 29.54 -10.14
N LEU A 526 4.48 29.84 -11.18
CA LEU A 526 5.75 30.55 -10.98
C LEU A 526 5.37 31.78 -10.14
N PRO A 527 5.77 31.89 -8.87
CA PRO A 527 5.46 33.10 -8.11
C PRO A 527 5.93 34.29 -8.93
N ALA A 528 5.15 35.36 -8.99
CA ALA A 528 5.63 36.61 -9.59
C ALA A 528 7.00 36.93 -8.97
N GLY A 529 8.05 36.86 -9.77
CA GLY A 529 9.41 36.76 -9.25
C GLY A 529 10.45 36.67 -10.35
N THR A 530 11.70 36.95 -9.99
CA THR A 530 12.84 36.91 -10.91
C THR A 530 13.49 35.55 -10.84
N PHE A 531 13.75 34.93 -12.00
CA PHE A 531 14.42 33.65 -12.13
C PHE A 531 15.63 33.76 -13.06
N TYR A 532 16.59 32.86 -12.89
CA TYR A 532 17.84 32.85 -13.63
C TYR A 532 18.21 31.48 -14.20
N THR A 533 19.10 31.49 -15.18
CA THR A 533 19.64 30.31 -15.85
C THR A 533 21.13 30.15 -15.54
N ILE A 534 21.52 28.94 -15.15
CA ILE A 534 22.90 28.53 -14.94
C ILE A 534 23.33 27.65 -16.10
N SER A 535 24.20 28.14 -16.96
CA SER A 535 24.75 27.39 -18.09
C SER A 535 26.10 26.79 -17.75
N PHE A 536 26.44 25.65 -18.36
CA PHE A 536 27.71 24.97 -18.13
C PHE A 536 28.54 24.90 -19.41
N ASN A 537 29.75 25.44 -19.36
CA ASN A 537 30.77 25.25 -20.37
C ASN A 537 31.80 24.25 -19.85
N SER A 538 31.76 23.02 -20.38
CA SER A 538 32.66 21.94 -19.96
C SER A 538 34.12 22.14 -20.40
N ASN A 539 34.45 23.20 -21.15
CA ASN A 539 35.81 23.45 -21.66
C ASN A 539 36.43 22.23 -22.36
N GLY A 540 35.62 21.57 -23.20
CA GLY A 540 36.01 20.38 -23.97
C GLY A 540 35.92 19.05 -23.21
N GLY A 541 35.25 19.01 -22.06
CA GLY A 541 34.79 17.78 -21.43
C GLY A 541 33.40 17.34 -21.93
N SER A 542 32.85 16.27 -21.35
CA SER A 542 31.48 15.82 -21.63
C SER A 542 30.45 16.94 -21.42
N ALA A 543 29.38 16.95 -22.22
CA ALA A 543 28.33 17.97 -22.14
C ALA A 543 27.61 17.94 -20.79
N VAL A 544 27.20 19.12 -20.31
CA VAL A 544 26.46 19.33 -19.07
C VAL A 544 25.30 20.28 -19.37
N GLU A 545 24.09 19.91 -18.97
CA GLU A 545 22.89 20.70 -19.27
C GLU A 545 22.74 21.90 -18.34
N SER A 546 22.16 22.99 -18.86
CA SER A 546 21.86 24.18 -18.07
C SER A 546 20.74 23.92 -17.06
N ILE A 547 20.83 24.55 -15.90
CA ILE A 547 19.73 24.63 -14.92
C ILE A 547 18.98 25.93 -15.22
N THR A 548 17.72 25.84 -15.63
CA THR A 548 16.86 27.01 -15.90
C THR A 548 15.98 27.32 -14.69
N TYR A 549 15.27 28.46 -14.69
CA TYR A 549 14.26 28.81 -13.67
C TYR A 549 14.73 28.72 -12.19
N VAL A 550 15.96 29.13 -11.89
CA VAL A 550 16.47 29.21 -10.51
C VAL A 550 15.91 30.48 -9.84
N PRO A 551 15.15 30.39 -8.74
CA PRO A 551 14.61 31.56 -8.08
C PRO A 551 15.72 32.48 -7.56
N VAL A 552 15.50 33.81 -7.64
CA VAL A 552 16.43 34.78 -7.07
C VAL A 552 16.68 34.51 -5.59
N GLY A 553 17.96 34.44 -5.20
CA GLY A 553 18.38 34.17 -3.83
C GLY A 553 18.46 32.70 -3.44
N SER A 554 18.10 31.76 -4.33
CA SER A 554 18.25 30.32 -4.09
C SER A 554 19.66 29.81 -4.40
N THR A 555 20.06 28.71 -3.76
CA THR A 555 21.29 27.97 -4.10
C THR A 555 20.99 26.84 -5.08
N ILE A 556 22.02 26.21 -5.65
CA ILE A 556 21.88 25.11 -6.61
C ILE A 556 22.66 23.87 -6.16
N THR A 557 22.17 22.68 -6.55
CA THR A 557 22.96 21.45 -6.50
C THR A 557 23.68 21.26 -7.84
N LEU A 558 24.99 21.04 -7.80
CA LEU A 558 25.78 20.85 -9.01
C LEU A 558 25.50 19.47 -9.66
N PRO A 559 25.52 19.38 -11.00
CA PRO A 559 25.36 18.12 -11.71
C PRO A 559 26.59 17.20 -11.51
N ILE A 560 26.48 15.94 -11.97
CA ILE A 560 27.60 15.01 -11.99
C ILE A 560 28.79 15.64 -12.73
N ASN A 561 30.00 15.47 -12.18
CA ASN A 561 31.21 16.05 -12.74
C ASN A 561 31.42 15.56 -14.19
N PRO A 562 31.70 16.46 -15.14
CA PRO A 562 32.02 16.06 -16.50
C PRO A 562 33.34 15.28 -16.54
N THR A 563 33.59 14.58 -17.65
CA THR A 563 34.84 13.84 -17.88
C THR A 563 35.60 14.39 -19.09
N LYS A 564 36.94 14.32 -19.04
CA LYS A 564 37.84 14.74 -20.14
C LYS A 564 39.10 13.87 -20.14
N THR A 565 39.32 13.10 -21.22
CA THR A 565 40.47 12.19 -21.35
C THR A 565 41.80 12.89 -21.14
N GLY A 566 42.66 12.35 -20.25
CA GLY A 566 43.96 12.91 -19.91
C GLY A 566 43.95 14.07 -18.91
N TYR A 567 42.79 14.38 -18.29
CA TYR A 567 42.66 15.45 -17.31
C TYR A 567 41.82 15.02 -16.10
N ALA A 568 42.14 15.56 -14.92
CA ALA A 568 41.29 15.50 -13.72
C ALA A 568 40.40 16.75 -13.63
N PHE A 569 39.13 16.58 -13.24
CA PHE A 569 38.20 17.69 -13.01
C PHE A 569 38.57 18.42 -11.70
N ALA A 570 38.87 19.70 -11.80
CA ALA A 570 39.32 20.53 -10.68
C ALA A 570 38.23 21.42 -10.08
N GLY A 571 37.04 21.47 -10.70
CA GLY A 571 35.88 22.24 -10.22
C GLY A 571 35.27 23.17 -11.28
N TRP A 572 34.16 23.80 -10.91
CA TRP A 572 33.45 24.81 -11.70
C TRP A 572 33.90 26.22 -11.30
N TYR A 573 34.03 27.10 -12.28
CA TYR A 573 34.50 28.47 -12.11
C TYR A 573 33.51 29.46 -12.73
N THR A 574 33.38 30.65 -12.15
CA THR A 574 32.43 31.68 -12.58
C THR A 574 32.94 32.53 -13.74
N ASP A 575 34.22 32.42 -14.08
CA ASP A 575 34.88 33.17 -15.14
C ASP A 575 35.59 32.24 -16.13
N GLU A 576 35.61 32.63 -17.40
CA GLU A 576 36.31 31.91 -18.46
C GLU A 576 37.82 31.79 -18.21
N GLY A 577 38.40 32.73 -17.45
CA GLY A 577 39.81 32.72 -17.02
C GLY A 577 40.13 31.69 -15.92
N LEU A 578 39.13 30.99 -15.37
CA LEU A 578 39.27 29.95 -14.34
C LEU A 578 39.98 30.46 -13.06
N SER A 579 39.70 31.71 -12.69
CA SER A 579 40.29 32.41 -11.55
C SER A 579 39.43 32.32 -10.28
N THR A 580 38.11 32.32 -10.40
CA THR A 580 37.15 32.35 -9.29
C THR A 580 36.31 31.07 -9.25
N ALA A 581 36.61 30.18 -8.30
CA ALA A 581 35.86 28.93 -8.11
C ALA A 581 34.41 29.23 -7.68
N PHE A 582 33.46 28.48 -8.23
CA PHE A 582 32.06 28.58 -7.86
C PHE A 582 31.77 27.79 -6.58
N ASP A 583 31.14 28.44 -5.61
CA ASP A 583 30.62 27.83 -4.39
C ASP A 583 29.12 27.62 -4.53
N ALA A 584 28.68 26.35 -4.52
CA ALA A 584 27.28 25.96 -4.68
C ALA A 584 26.35 26.46 -3.55
N SER A 585 26.92 26.91 -2.43
CA SER A 585 26.18 27.59 -1.36
C SER A 585 25.89 29.07 -1.65
N THR A 586 26.41 29.62 -2.76
CA THR A 586 26.18 31.01 -3.16
C THR A 586 24.76 31.19 -3.72
N PRO A 587 23.97 32.14 -3.20
CA PRO A 587 22.67 32.50 -3.77
C PRO A 587 22.79 33.00 -5.21
N ILE A 588 21.97 32.47 -6.10
CA ILE A 588 21.88 32.88 -7.51
C ILE A 588 21.08 34.18 -7.61
N THR A 589 21.69 35.21 -8.18
CA THR A 589 21.08 36.56 -8.30
C THR A 589 21.12 37.13 -9.72
N SER A 590 21.67 36.38 -10.67
CA SER A 590 21.66 36.67 -12.11
C SER A 590 21.85 35.37 -12.90
N ASP A 591 21.64 35.41 -14.22
CA ASP A 591 22.14 34.35 -15.10
C ASP A 591 23.66 34.20 -14.93
N LEU A 592 24.14 32.96 -15.00
CA LEU A 592 25.55 32.62 -14.76
C LEU A 592 25.99 31.52 -15.70
N THR A 593 27.21 31.61 -16.22
CA THR A 593 27.87 30.50 -16.92
C THR A 593 29.02 29.97 -16.06
N LEU A 594 29.03 28.67 -15.81
CA LEU A 594 30.07 27.98 -15.07
C LEU A 594 31.01 27.25 -16.04
N TYR A 595 32.32 27.43 -15.82
CA TYR A 595 33.39 26.92 -16.67
C TYR A 595 34.17 25.82 -15.94
N ALA A 596 34.30 24.65 -16.57
CA ALA A 596 35.05 23.54 -15.98
C ALA A 596 36.56 23.81 -16.02
N LYS A 597 37.24 23.58 -14.90
CA LYS A 597 38.70 23.59 -14.82
C LYS A 597 39.26 22.17 -14.85
N TRP A 598 40.35 22.00 -15.58
CA TRP A 598 40.98 20.71 -15.84
C TRP A 598 42.45 20.76 -15.46
N THR A 599 42.92 19.75 -14.73
CA THR A 599 44.35 19.57 -14.42
C THR A 599 44.90 18.42 -15.28
N PRO A 600 45.91 18.65 -16.13
CA PRO A 600 46.51 17.59 -16.94
C PRO A 600 47.04 16.45 -16.07
N LEU A 601 46.80 15.21 -16.49
CA LEU A 601 47.37 14.02 -15.85
C LEU A 601 48.70 13.65 -16.51
N PRO A 602 49.72 13.24 -15.73
CA PRO A 602 50.97 12.74 -16.31
C PRO A 602 50.74 11.41 -17.04
N GLN A 603 51.57 11.12 -18.03
CA GLN A 603 51.61 9.82 -18.70
C GLN A 603 52.72 8.96 -18.12
N TYR A 604 52.46 7.66 -18.05
CA TYR A 604 53.42 6.66 -17.57
C TYR A 604 53.52 5.51 -18.56
N THR A 605 54.75 5.01 -18.73
CA THR A 605 55.02 3.88 -19.61
C THR A 605 55.24 2.63 -18.78
N VAL A 606 54.54 1.56 -19.11
CA VAL A 606 54.72 0.24 -18.49
C VAL A 606 55.27 -0.74 -19.52
N SER A 607 56.44 -1.30 -19.23
CA SER A 607 57.08 -2.36 -20.02
C SER A 607 56.78 -3.74 -19.46
N PHE A 608 56.83 -4.75 -20.32
CA PHE A 608 56.57 -6.16 -19.98
C PHE A 608 57.83 -6.99 -20.19
N ASP A 609 58.36 -7.58 -19.12
CA ASP A 609 59.51 -8.47 -19.15
C ASP A 609 59.05 -9.93 -19.05
N LEU A 610 59.41 -10.74 -20.04
CA LEU A 610 59.01 -12.15 -20.11
C LEU A 610 59.69 -13.04 -19.06
N ASN A 611 60.74 -12.56 -18.39
CA ASN A 611 61.39 -13.22 -17.26
C ASN A 611 61.68 -14.72 -17.53
N GLY A 612 62.35 -14.99 -18.66
CA GLY A 612 62.68 -16.34 -19.13
C GLY A 612 61.65 -17.00 -20.06
N GLY A 613 60.50 -16.37 -20.33
CA GLY A 613 59.54 -16.84 -21.34
C GLY A 613 60.08 -16.81 -22.77
N ASN A 614 59.51 -17.65 -23.65
CA ASN A 614 59.96 -17.83 -25.04
C ASN A 614 59.02 -17.20 -26.09
N SER A 615 58.09 -16.34 -25.66
CA SER A 615 57.24 -15.54 -26.56
C SER A 615 57.99 -14.40 -27.25
N SER A 616 57.38 -13.83 -28.28
CA SER A 616 57.85 -12.57 -28.87
C SER A 616 57.75 -11.42 -27.85
N ALA A 617 58.66 -10.44 -27.96
CA ALA A 617 58.67 -9.28 -27.07
C ALA A 617 57.31 -8.56 -27.09
N ILE A 618 56.80 -8.23 -25.91
CA ILE A 618 55.51 -7.55 -25.74
C ILE A 618 55.74 -6.03 -25.74
N PRO A 619 54.99 -5.26 -26.55
CA PRO A 619 55.17 -3.81 -26.61
C PRO A 619 54.78 -3.14 -25.29
N SER A 620 55.53 -2.10 -24.90
CA SER A 620 55.19 -1.25 -23.75
C SER A 620 53.90 -0.48 -24.00
N GLN A 621 53.14 -0.20 -22.93
CA GLN A 621 51.94 0.63 -22.98
C GLN A 621 52.18 1.98 -22.32
N THR A 622 51.69 3.06 -22.92
CA THR A 622 51.70 4.41 -22.34
C THR A 622 50.27 4.85 -22.08
N VAL A 623 49.93 5.10 -20.81
CA VAL A 623 48.59 5.49 -20.36
C VAL A 623 48.66 6.70 -19.42
N TYR A 624 47.54 7.41 -19.23
CA TYR A 624 47.48 8.50 -18.25
C TYR A 624 47.45 7.93 -16.81
N GLN A 625 47.90 8.73 -15.86
CA GLN A 625 47.81 8.39 -14.44
C GLN A 625 46.38 8.00 -14.05
N GLY A 626 46.23 6.86 -13.36
CA GLY A 626 44.93 6.34 -12.94
C GLY A 626 44.20 5.51 -14.00
N GLU A 627 44.74 5.39 -15.23
CA GLU A 627 44.19 4.48 -16.24
C GLU A 627 44.68 3.04 -16.04
N LYS A 628 43.92 2.08 -16.55
CA LYS A 628 44.24 0.66 -16.52
C LYS A 628 45.07 0.28 -17.75
N LEU A 629 45.92 -0.72 -17.59
CA LEU A 629 46.61 -1.37 -18.71
C LEU A 629 45.66 -2.33 -19.42
N THR A 630 45.90 -2.55 -20.71
CA THR A 630 45.28 -3.68 -21.43
C THR A 630 46.12 -4.92 -21.22
N GLU A 631 45.50 -6.06 -20.88
CA GLU A 631 46.25 -7.30 -20.69
C GLU A 631 46.89 -7.78 -22.01
N PRO A 632 48.20 -8.12 -22.04
CA PRO A 632 48.83 -8.67 -23.23
C PRO A 632 48.15 -9.96 -23.69
N THR A 633 47.74 -10.00 -24.96
CA THR A 633 47.14 -11.19 -25.59
C THR A 633 47.89 -11.55 -26.88
N PRO A 634 48.18 -12.85 -27.13
CA PRO A 634 47.96 -13.98 -26.24
C PRO A 634 48.88 -13.94 -24.99
N ALA A 635 48.51 -14.69 -23.95
CA ALA A 635 49.35 -14.84 -22.76
C ALA A 635 50.74 -15.40 -23.16
N PRO A 636 51.83 -14.94 -22.52
CA PRO A 636 53.16 -15.40 -22.86
C PRO A 636 53.34 -16.89 -22.54
N THR A 637 54.26 -17.53 -23.24
CA THR A 637 54.61 -18.95 -23.15
C THR A 637 56.01 -19.15 -22.58
N HIS A 638 56.24 -20.33 -22.00
CA HIS A 638 57.54 -20.83 -21.56
C HIS A 638 57.65 -22.32 -21.93
N GLU A 639 58.85 -22.81 -22.20
CA GLU A 639 59.06 -24.18 -22.73
C GLU A 639 58.64 -25.28 -21.75
N THR A 640 58.86 -25.08 -20.45
CA THR A 640 58.66 -26.11 -19.42
C THR A 640 57.76 -25.70 -18.24
N LYS A 641 57.18 -24.49 -18.26
CA LYS A 641 56.46 -23.90 -17.10
C LYS A 641 55.14 -23.26 -17.50
N ILE A 642 54.22 -23.13 -16.54
CA ILE A 642 52.90 -22.52 -16.69
C ILE A 642 52.96 -21.04 -16.36
N PHE A 643 52.38 -20.17 -17.20
CA PHE A 643 52.24 -18.74 -16.92
C PHE A 643 51.26 -18.50 -15.76
N VAL A 644 51.73 -17.84 -14.71
CA VAL A 644 50.93 -17.54 -13.51
C VAL A 644 50.28 -16.16 -13.60
N GLY A 645 50.96 -15.19 -14.21
CA GLY A 645 50.51 -13.82 -14.33
C GLY A 645 51.65 -12.81 -14.46
N TRP A 646 51.28 -11.54 -14.51
CA TRP A 646 52.19 -10.39 -14.52
C TRP A 646 52.39 -9.88 -13.09
N PHE A 647 53.62 -9.65 -12.66
CA PHE A 647 53.96 -9.24 -11.29
C PHE A 647 54.83 -7.99 -11.28
N THR A 648 54.79 -7.24 -10.18
CA THR A 648 55.58 -6.00 -10.03
C THR A 648 57.09 -6.23 -9.86
N GLN A 649 57.55 -7.48 -9.73
CA GLN A 649 58.95 -7.86 -9.53
C GLN A 649 59.27 -9.19 -10.24
N ALA A 650 60.54 -9.40 -10.60
CA ALA A 650 61.02 -10.60 -11.30
C ALA A 650 60.90 -11.88 -10.46
N GLU A 651 61.06 -11.79 -9.15
CA GLU A 651 60.78 -12.86 -8.19
C GLU A 651 59.90 -12.31 -7.07
N GLY A 652 58.75 -12.93 -6.80
CA GLY A 652 57.77 -12.44 -5.80
C GLY A 652 57.00 -11.19 -6.23
N GLY A 653 56.65 -10.31 -5.31
CA GLY A 653 55.85 -9.11 -5.61
C GLY A 653 54.34 -9.36 -5.72
N THR A 654 53.61 -8.33 -6.14
CA THR A 654 52.13 -8.38 -6.25
C THR A 654 51.74 -8.67 -7.68
N GLN A 655 50.77 -9.57 -7.88
CA GLN A 655 50.21 -9.83 -9.20
C GLN A 655 49.40 -8.61 -9.66
N TRP A 656 49.71 -8.11 -10.86
CA TRP A 656 48.99 -7.01 -11.48
C TRP A 656 47.63 -7.49 -11.98
N ASN A 657 46.57 -6.83 -11.52
CA ASN A 657 45.21 -7.10 -11.92
C ASN A 657 44.75 -6.08 -12.97
N PHE A 658 44.74 -6.47 -14.25
CA PHE A 658 44.35 -5.59 -15.37
C PHE A 658 42.91 -5.08 -15.29
N SER A 659 42.05 -5.70 -14.49
CA SER A 659 40.67 -5.27 -14.30
C SER A 659 40.50 -4.22 -13.20
N THR A 660 41.48 -4.02 -12.30
CA THR A 660 41.39 -3.01 -11.22
C THR A 660 42.58 -2.12 -11.02
N ASP A 661 43.78 -2.62 -11.27
CA ASP A 661 44.99 -1.89 -10.98
C ASP A 661 45.17 -0.78 -12.01
N THR A 662 45.60 0.38 -11.52
CA THR A 662 45.77 1.59 -12.31
C THR A 662 47.21 2.07 -12.24
N VAL A 663 47.66 2.73 -13.31
CA VAL A 663 49.06 3.14 -13.42
C VAL A 663 49.30 4.45 -12.67
N SER A 664 50.23 4.43 -11.73
CA SER A 664 50.62 5.61 -10.93
C SER A 664 52.05 6.10 -11.18
N GLN A 665 52.86 5.31 -11.90
CA GLN A 665 54.24 5.61 -12.28
C GLN A 665 54.72 4.72 -13.43
N THR A 666 55.82 5.11 -14.09
CA THR A 666 56.54 4.24 -15.03
C THR A 666 57.07 3.00 -14.31
N ALA A 667 56.85 1.81 -14.87
CA ALA A 667 57.17 0.54 -14.23
C ALA A 667 57.46 -0.58 -15.24
N THR A 668 57.99 -1.70 -14.76
CA THR A 668 58.09 -2.95 -15.52
C THR A 668 57.29 -4.03 -14.79
N LEU A 669 56.45 -4.74 -15.53
CA LEU A 669 55.78 -5.96 -15.06
C LEU A 669 56.52 -7.18 -15.58
N PHE A 670 56.72 -8.17 -14.71
CA PHE A 670 57.48 -9.38 -14.99
C PHE A 670 56.54 -10.59 -15.05
N ALA A 671 56.67 -11.41 -16.09
CA ALA A 671 55.97 -12.68 -16.15
C ALA A 671 56.49 -13.61 -15.05
N GLN A 672 55.60 -14.35 -14.39
CA GLN A 672 56.00 -15.41 -13.45
C GLN A 672 55.49 -16.77 -13.89
N TRP A 673 56.30 -17.79 -13.58
CA TRP A 673 56.20 -19.12 -14.12
C TRP A 673 56.21 -20.16 -13.00
N SER A 674 55.36 -21.17 -13.10
CA SER A 674 55.29 -22.26 -12.11
C SER A 674 55.41 -23.63 -12.78
N ASP A 675 56.08 -24.56 -12.10
CA ASP A 675 56.19 -25.97 -12.51
C ASP A 675 54.88 -26.74 -12.24
N THR A 676 53.97 -26.16 -11.45
CA THR A 676 52.64 -26.71 -11.12
C THR A 676 51.56 -25.63 -11.29
N ALA A 677 50.34 -26.00 -11.66
CA ALA A 677 49.23 -25.04 -11.73
C ALA A 677 49.05 -24.37 -10.34
N PRO A 678 48.88 -23.05 -10.25
CA PRO A 678 48.79 -22.37 -8.97
C PRO A 678 47.57 -22.87 -8.18
N THR A 679 47.79 -23.29 -6.94
CA THR A 679 46.72 -23.58 -5.99
C THR A 679 46.12 -22.25 -5.51
N PRO A 680 44.81 -21.98 -5.67
CA PRO A 680 44.22 -20.72 -5.24
C PRO A 680 44.38 -20.57 -3.72
N THR A 681 45.18 -19.59 -3.31
CA THR A 681 45.48 -19.32 -1.90
C THR A 681 44.87 -17.98 -1.54
N ALA A 682 43.77 -17.98 -0.77
CA ALA A 682 43.19 -16.77 -0.22
C ALA A 682 43.81 -16.51 1.17
N THR A 683 44.57 -15.43 1.32
CA THR A 683 45.09 -14.96 2.61
C THR A 683 44.17 -13.90 3.21
N ILE A 684 43.91 -14.01 4.52
CA ILE A 684 43.02 -13.13 5.30
C ILE A 684 43.90 -12.16 6.11
N ASP A 685 43.61 -10.85 6.09
CA ASP A 685 44.17 -9.91 7.06
C ASP A 685 43.30 -9.79 8.32
N THR A 686 43.88 -9.25 9.40
CA THR A 686 43.28 -9.16 10.73
C THR A 686 42.08 -8.19 10.85
N ALA A 687 41.52 -7.70 9.74
CA ALA A 687 40.28 -6.92 9.69
C ALA A 687 39.15 -7.58 8.84
N GLY A 688 39.33 -8.80 8.34
CA GLY A 688 38.21 -9.61 7.83
C GLY A 688 37.57 -9.12 6.53
N LYS A 689 38.34 -8.52 5.61
CA LYS A 689 37.90 -8.17 4.26
C LYS A 689 38.74 -8.91 3.22
N TYR A 690 38.11 -9.64 2.29
CA TYR A 690 38.81 -10.17 1.12
C TYR A 690 39.03 -9.04 0.11
N THR A 691 40.26 -8.95 -0.41
CA THR A 691 40.55 -8.21 -1.64
C THR A 691 40.94 -9.23 -2.71
N ASN A 692 40.14 -9.31 -3.77
CA ASN A 692 40.74 -9.35 -5.10
C ASN A 692 39.92 -8.35 -5.90
N GLY A 693 40.57 -7.26 -6.30
CA GLY A 693 39.89 -6.11 -6.85
C GLY A 693 39.08 -6.50 -8.08
N ILE A 694 37.76 -6.29 -8.02
CA ILE A 694 36.88 -5.79 -9.09
C ILE A 694 35.75 -5.01 -8.40
N GLY A 695 35.85 -3.68 -8.38
CA GLY A 695 34.65 -2.82 -8.43
C GLY A 695 34.16 -2.86 -9.88
N ASP A 696 32.89 -3.00 -10.20
CA ASP A 696 31.70 -2.44 -9.54
C ASP A 696 30.50 -3.39 -9.68
N GLY A 697 29.73 -3.51 -8.60
CA GLY A 697 28.27 -3.53 -8.69
C GLY A 697 27.50 -4.81 -9.04
N LEU A 698 27.96 -6.03 -8.70
CA LEU A 698 27.10 -7.22 -8.72
C LEU A 698 26.98 -7.87 -7.33
N ILE A 699 25.74 -7.98 -6.83
CA ILE A 699 25.38 -8.63 -5.56
C ILE A 699 25.37 -10.16 -5.79
N PRO A 700 26.03 -10.99 -4.96
CA PRO A 700 25.96 -12.45 -5.09
C PRO A 700 24.53 -12.93 -4.77
N ALA A 701 23.94 -13.76 -5.63
CA ALA A 701 22.53 -14.15 -5.51
C ALA A 701 22.31 -15.42 -4.67
N GLU A 702 23.19 -16.43 -4.72
CA GLU A 702 23.08 -17.69 -3.95
C GLU A 702 24.49 -18.27 -3.66
N ARG A 703 24.62 -19.15 -2.65
CA ARG A 703 25.86 -19.86 -2.27
C ARG A 703 25.64 -21.38 -2.39
N LEU A 704 26.64 -22.19 -2.71
CA LEU A 704 26.63 -23.66 -2.52
C LEU A 704 27.86 -24.07 -1.72
N SER A 705 27.69 -24.93 -0.71
CA SER A 705 28.79 -25.41 0.14
C SER A 705 29.12 -26.87 -0.16
N ILE A 706 30.36 -27.15 -0.58
CA ILE A 706 30.82 -28.50 -0.93
C ILE A 706 31.95 -28.90 0.01
N THR A 707 31.86 -30.06 0.66
CA THR A 707 32.81 -30.47 1.70
C THR A 707 33.50 -31.79 1.33
N LYS A 708 34.84 -31.82 1.26
CA LYS A 708 35.60 -33.06 1.09
C LYS A 708 35.76 -33.78 2.43
N ASN A 709 35.26 -35.01 2.55
CA ASN A 709 35.44 -35.89 3.72
C ASN A 709 35.23 -35.22 5.11
N ASN A 710 34.30 -34.26 5.21
CA ASN A 710 34.06 -33.45 6.42
C ASN A 710 35.22 -32.56 6.91
N GLU A 711 36.24 -32.28 6.09
CA GLU A 711 37.45 -31.56 6.53
C GLU A 711 37.75 -30.24 5.79
N LYS A 712 37.28 -30.04 4.54
CA LYS A 712 37.44 -28.77 3.80
C LYS A 712 36.18 -28.40 3.02
N THR A 713 35.62 -27.21 3.29
CA THR A 713 34.45 -26.66 2.59
C THR A 713 34.87 -25.62 1.54
N VAL A 714 34.47 -25.83 0.28
CA VAL A 714 34.61 -24.85 -0.82
C VAL A 714 33.24 -24.21 -1.06
N ASN A 715 33.20 -22.87 -1.11
CA ASN A 715 31.99 -22.11 -1.37
C ASN A 715 31.99 -21.66 -2.82
N VAL A 716 30.96 -22.08 -3.56
CA VAL A 716 30.73 -21.65 -4.94
C VAL A 716 29.65 -20.57 -4.90
N TYR A 717 29.97 -19.39 -5.44
CA TYR A 717 29.05 -18.24 -5.49
C TYR A 717 28.43 -18.12 -6.89
N PHE A 718 27.13 -17.89 -6.96
CA PHE A 718 26.41 -17.76 -8.24
C PHE A 718 26.15 -16.29 -8.59
N TYR A 719 26.44 -15.93 -9.83
CA TYR A 719 26.06 -14.66 -10.45
C TYR A 719 24.94 -14.91 -11.46
N LYS A 720 23.94 -14.02 -11.53
CA LYS A 720 22.79 -14.17 -12.43
C LYS A 720 23.06 -13.46 -13.76
N LYS A 721 23.27 -14.18 -14.88
CA LYS A 721 23.01 -13.64 -16.22
C LYS A 721 22.67 -14.72 -17.27
N SER A 722 21.99 -14.21 -18.30
CA SER A 722 21.21 -14.78 -19.39
C SER A 722 21.86 -15.89 -20.25
N SER A 723 21.01 -16.88 -20.53
CA SER A 723 20.96 -17.77 -21.70
C SER A 723 22.09 -18.78 -21.94
N THR A 724 21.70 -20.05 -21.73
CA THR A 724 22.22 -21.32 -22.28
C THR A 724 23.69 -21.65 -22.01
N THR A 725 23.85 -22.61 -21.08
CA THR A 725 25.06 -23.35 -20.64
C THR A 725 26.17 -22.54 -20.00
N ASP A 726 26.49 -22.83 -18.73
CA ASP A 726 27.79 -22.52 -18.14
C ASP A 726 28.16 -23.49 -17.00
N THR A 727 29.37 -24.04 -17.11
CA THR A 727 30.19 -24.73 -16.10
C THR A 727 31.54 -23.97 -16.12
N ILE A 728 32.42 -23.85 -15.10
CA ILE A 728 33.10 -24.87 -14.26
C ILE A 728 33.90 -24.18 -13.11
N PHE A 729 34.00 -24.84 -11.94
CA PHE A 729 35.15 -24.70 -11.01
C PHE A 729 36.12 -25.86 -11.30
N ASN A 730 37.35 -25.56 -11.76
CA ASN A 730 38.31 -26.57 -12.26
C ASN A 730 39.51 -26.62 -11.31
N ASN A 731 39.85 -27.82 -10.82
CA ASN A 731 41.24 -28.13 -10.50
C ASN A 731 41.66 -29.35 -11.34
N SER A 732 42.94 -29.43 -11.69
CA SER A 732 43.49 -30.35 -12.69
C SER A 732 43.37 -31.86 -12.40
N ALA A 733 42.65 -32.29 -11.36
CA ALA A 733 42.45 -33.71 -11.03
C ALA A 733 40.96 -34.17 -10.97
N TRP A 734 40.01 -33.28 -10.75
CA TRP A 734 38.57 -33.61 -10.74
C TRP A 734 37.69 -32.38 -10.97
N GLU A 735 36.46 -32.62 -11.43
CA GLU A 735 35.51 -31.58 -11.82
C GLU A 735 34.15 -31.81 -11.16
N ILE A 736 33.47 -30.73 -10.76
CA ILE A 736 32.05 -30.78 -10.37
C ILE A 736 31.28 -29.89 -11.32
N ARG A 737 30.33 -30.50 -12.05
CA ARG A 737 29.44 -29.86 -13.00
C ARG A 737 28.07 -29.71 -12.40
N LEU A 738 27.50 -28.52 -12.54
CA LEU A 738 26.16 -28.21 -12.07
C LEU A 738 25.33 -27.77 -13.27
N TYR A 739 24.22 -28.46 -13.47
CA TYR A 739 23.24 -28.08 -14.48
C TYR A 739 21.99 -27.61 -13.73
N LYS A 740 21.76 -26.30 -13.72
CA LYS A 740 20.57 -25.68 -13.14
C LYS A 740 19.59 -25.40 -14.27
N ASP A 741 18.48 -26.14 -14.33
CA ASP A 741 17.33 -25.73 -15.13
C ASP A 741 16.21 -25.28 -14.18
N LYS A 742 15.94 -23.96 -14.17
CA LYS A 742 14.75 -23.33 -13.59
C LYS A 742 14.38 -23.69 -12.14
N LEU A 743 15.34 -23.79 -11.21
CA LEU A 743 14.96 -23.96 -9.79
C LEU A 743 14.27 -22.74 -9.15
N SER A 744 14.36 -21.55 -9.74
CA SER A 744 13.67 -20.36 -9.23
C SER A 744 12.22 -20.20 -9.69
N ASN A 745 11.57 -21.19 -10.31
CA ASN A 745 10.15 -21.08 -10.67
C ASN A 745 9.37 -22.38 -10.40
N LYS A 746 8.15 -22.17 -9.88
CA LYS A 746 7.10 -23.15 -9.58
C LYS A 746 7.03 -24.26 -10.64
N ASP A 747 6.97 -25.50 -10.15
CA ASP A 747 6.76 -26.77 -10.86
C ASP A 747 7.93 -27.29 -11.71
N GLY A 748 8.64 -28.30 -11.16
CA GLY A 748 9.45 -29.23 -11.94
C GLY A 748 10.92 -28.87 -12.18
N GLY A 749 11.47 -27.85 -11.49
CA GLY A 749 12.88 -27.50 -11.57
C GLY A 749 13.81 -28.63 -11.08
N GLU A 750 14.86 -28.89 -11.85
CA GLU A 750 15.87 -29.93 -11.57
C GLU A 750 17.25 -29.30 -11.37
N LEU A 751 17.92 -29.69 -10.28
CA LEU A 751 19.37 -29.50 -10.11
C LEU A 751 20.04 -30.83 -10.41
N LYS A 752 20.85 -30.88 -11.47
CA LYS A 752 21.74 -32.00 -11.69
C LYS A 752 23.16 -31.62 -11.25
N ILE A 753 23.74 -32.47 -10.42
CA ILE A 753 25.11 -32.40 -9.95
C ILE A 753 25.83 -33.60 -10.56
N GLU A 754 26.93 -33.36 -11.27
CA GLU A 754 27.77 -34.40 -11.83
C GLU A 754 29.20 -34.16 -11.34
N VAL A 755 29.90 -35.22 -10.98
CA VAL A 755 31.27 -35.17 -10.53
C VAL A 755 32.14 -36.08 -11.38
N VAL A 756 33.34 -35.63 -11.72
CA VAL A 756 34.29 -36.31 -12.60
C VAL A 756 35.61 -36.44 -11.86
N GLY A 757 36.13 -37.65 -11.67
CA GLY A 757 37.35 -37.91 -10.89
C GLY A 757 37.13 -38.04 -9.37
N CYS A 758 35.90 -37.90 -8.90
CA CYS A 758 35.50 -38.14 -7.52
C CYS A 758 34.09 -38.75 -7.44
N LEU A 759 33.64 -39.15 -6.24
CA LEU A 759 32.32 -39.73 -6.00
C LEU A 759 31.60 -39.02 -4.85
N ILE A 760 30.35 -38.63 -5.05
CA ILE A 760 29.46 -38.06 -4.03
C ILE A 760 29.06 -39.17 -3.07
N THR A 761 29.33 -38.99 -1.78
CA THR A 761 29.03 -39.98 -0.74
C THR A 761 27.87 -39.55 0.14
N LYS A 762 27.52 -38.26 0.17
CA LYS A 762 26.40 -37.77 0.96
C LYS A 762 25.88 -36.43 0.46
N ILE A 763 24.57 -36.23 0.56
CA ILE A 763 23.92 -34.93 0.38
C ILE A 763 23.07 -34.64 1.59
N THR A 764 23.15 -33.40 2.07
CA THR A 764 22.32 -32.89 3.15
C THR A 764 21.59 -31.66 2.65
N VAL A 765 20.27 -31.60 2.87
CA VAL A 765 19.45 -30.43 2.54
C VAL A 765 18.98 -29.82 3.86
N ASN A 766 19.59 -28.71 4.25
CA ASN A 766 19.42 -28.05 5.55
C ASN A 766 18.44 -26.88 5.41
N THR A 767 17.15 -27.16 5.55
CA THR A 767 16.12 -26.15 5.39
C THR A 767 15.27 -25.99 6.65
N THR A 768 14.74 -24.79 6.87
CA THR A 768 13.90 -24.49 8.04
C THR A 768 12.43 -24.85 7.87
N THR A 769 12.02 -25.23 6.66
CA THR A 769 10.64 -25.57 6.25
C THR A 769 10.59 -27.02 5.74
N THR A 770 9.42 -27.69 5.71
CA THR A 770 9.29 -29.04 5.14
C THR A 770 9.14 -28.95 3.62
N TYR A 771 9.94 -29.70 2.85
CA TYR A 771 9.90 -29.71 1.37
C TYR A 771 9.64 -31.12 0.86
N SER A 772 9.04 -31.25 -0.33
CA SER A 772 8.95 -32.50 -1.10
C SER A 772 9.98 -32.47 -2.23
N TYR A 773 10.88 -33.44 -2.27
CA TYR A 773 11.83 -33.60 -3.35
C TYR A 773 12.24 -35.06 -3.50
N THR A 774 12.66 -35.43 -4.71
CA THR A 774 13.24 -36.76 -4.99
C THR A 774 14.72 -36.61 -5.32
N ILE A 775 15.54 -37.54 -4.84
CA ILE A 775 16.96 -37.65 -5.20
C ILE A 775 17.13 -38.88 -6.09
N ASN A 776 17.62 -38.69 -7.32
CA ASN A 776 17.75 -39.73 -8.35
C ASN A 776 16.46 -40.57 -8.58
N GLY A 777 15.28 -39.96 -8.39
CA GLY A 777 13.99 -40.59 -8.66
C GLY A 777 13.49 -41.59 -7.60
N GLY A 778 14.06 -41.59 -6.39
CA GLY A 778 13.53 -42.37 -5.25
C GLY A 778 12.23 -41.80 -4.65
N ASP A 779 11.69 -42.47 -3.62
CA ASP A 779 10.44 -42.07 -2.95
C ASP A 779 10.47 -40.59 -2.48
N ASP A 780 9.32 -39.91 -2.57
CA ASP A 780 9.16 -38.51 -2.18
C ASP A 780 9.56 -38.28 -0.72
N ILE A 781 10.54 -37.40 -0.51
CA ILE A 781 11.07 -37.11 0.81
C ILE A 781 10.37 -35.89 1.37
N ASN A 782 9.47 -36.08 2.34
CA ASN A 782 8.66 -35.01 2.95
C ASN A 782 9.06 -34.70 4.40
N VAL A 783 10.30 -34.25 4.63
CA VAL A 783 10.77 -33.91 6.00
C VAL A 783 11.87 -32.84 6.00
N LYS A 784 11.89 -32.01 7.05
CA LYS A 784 12.89 -30.98 7.35
C LYS A 784 14.28 -31.59 7.65
N ASN A 785 15.36 -31.02 7.09
CA ASN A 785 16.76 -31.41 7.34
C ASN A 785 17.08 -32.89 7.08
N LYS A 786 16.94 -33.36 5.84
CA LYS A 786 17.22 -34.77 5.50
C LYS A 786 18.61 -34.94 4.88
N VAL A 787 19.27 -36.00 5.36
CA VAL A 787 20.56 -36.51 4.89
C VAL A 787 20.30 -37.74 4.03
N VAL A 788 20.91 -37.78 2.85
CA VAL A 788 20.96 -38.96 1.99
C VAL A 788 22.41 -39.36 1.79
N THR A 789 22.75 -40.58 2.20
CA THR A 789 24.09 -41.16 2.08
C THR A 789 24.13 -42.18 0.95
N PHE A 790 25.24 -42.20 0.24
CA PHE A 790 25.57 -43.13 -0.83
C PHE A 790 26.82 -43.93 -0.40
N PRO A 791 26.65 -45.08 0.26
CA PRO A 791 27.76 -45.80 0.90
C PRO A 791 28.89 -46.20 -0.06
N SER A 792 28.57 -46.40 -1.34
CA SER A 792 29.55 -46.73 -2.39
C SER A 792 30.00 -45.54 -3.23
N GLY A 793 29.48 -44.34 -2.96
CA GLY A 793 29.70 -43.15 -3.78
C GLY A 793 28.93 -43.17 -5.12
N VAL A 794 28.56 -42.01 -5.65
CA VAL A 794 27.92 -41.85 -6.97
C VAL A 794 28.57 -40.73 -7.78
N ALA A 795 28.63 -40.89 -9.09
CA ALA A 795 29.23 -39.91 -9.99
C ALA A 795 28.26 -38.76 -10.34
N ASP A 796 26.95 -38.96 -10.18
CA ASP A 796 25.97 -37.90 -10.38
C ASP A 796 24.76 -38.03 -9.45
N VAL A 797 24.16 -36.89 -9.14
CA VAL A 797 22.92 -36.79 -8.36
C VAL A 797 22.02 -35.72 -8.96
N THR A 798 20.75 -36.07 -9.15
CA THR A 798 19.68 -35.16 -9.56
C THR A 798 18.73 -34.93 -8.40
N ILE A 799 18.50 -33.68 -8.06
CA ILE A 799 17.53 -33.24 -7.05
C ILE A 799 16.39 -32.56 -7.80
N LYS A 800 15.19 -33.13 -7.67
CA LYS A 800 13.99 -32.59 -8.31
C LYS A 800 13.03 -32.05 -7.28
N ASN A 801 12.62 -30.80 -7.44
CA ASN A 801 11.60 -30.19 -6.60
C ASN A 801 10.21 -30.67 -7.03
N THR A 802 9.46 -31.29 -6.13
CA THR A 802 8.11 -31.81 -6.39
C THR A 802 7.00 -30.92 -5.80
N ALA A 803 7.35 -29.80 -5.14
CA ALA A 803 6.41 -28.85 -4.54
C ALA A 803 6.50 -27.43 -5.14
N THR A 804 5.48 -26.59 -4.90
CA THR A 804 5.33 -25.24 -5.49
C THR A 804 6.23 -24.15 -4.89
N ASN A 805 7.13 -24.49 -3.97
CA ASN A 805 8.03 -23.53 -3.30
C ASN A 805 9.50 -23.80 -3.67
N THR A 806 10.28 -22.76 -3.94
CA THR A 806 11.68 -22.85 -4.40
C THR A 806 12.63 -23.30 -3.27
N VAL A 807 13.31 -24.44 -3.46
CA VAL A 807 14.48 -24.82 -2.65
C VAL A 807 15.66 -23.93 -3.05
N GLN A 808 16.28 -23.24 -2.09
CA GLN A 808 17.46 -22.41 -2.34
C GLN A 808 18.71 -23.28 -2.41
N ILE A 809 19.61 -22.99 -3.35
CA ILE A 809 20.86 -23.77 -3.49
C ILE A 809 21.77 -23.66 -2.26
N SER A 810 21.65 -22.55 -1.51
CA SER A 810 22.34 -22.30 -0.23
C SER A 810 22.07 -23.33 0.85
N ASP A 811 20.99 -24.07 0.73
CA ASP A 811 20.54 -25.01 1.75
C ASP A 811 21.10 -26.41 1.48
N ILE A 812 21.77 -26.65 0.35
CA ILE A 812 22.31 -27.95 -0.05
C ILE A 812 23.79 -28.03 0.29
N VAL A 813 24.17 -29.14 0.94
CA VAL A 813 25.54 -29.49 1.28
C VAL A 813 25.88 -30.84 0.68
N ILE A 814 27.01 -30.93 -0.01
CA ILE A 814 27.47 -32.14 -0.70
C ILE A 814 28.77 -32.60 -0.07
N GLU A 815 28.86 -33.87 0.28
CA GLU A 815 30.12 -34.53 0.64
C GLU A 815 30.54 -35.52 -0.45
N TYR A 816 31.84 -35.54 -0.73
CA TYR A 816 32.42 -36.40 -1.74
C TYR A 816 33.77 -36.96 -1.26
N VAL A 817 34.14 -38.11 -1.84
CA VAL A 817 35.47 -38.72 -1.75
C VAL A 817 36.13 -38.62 -3.13
N GLU A 818 37.40 -38.26 -3.19
CA GLU A 818 38.18 -38.43 -4.42
C GLU A 818 38.35 -39.92 -4.68
N ASN A 819 38.21 -40.35 -5.93
CA ASN A 819 38.50 -41.73 -6.27
C ASN A 819 40.03 -41.87 -6.20
N PRO A 820 40.58 -42.77 -5.39
CA PRO A 820 42.02 -42.87 -5.20
C PRO A 820 42.79 -43.16 -6.50
#